data_AF-A0A366GLJ2-F1
#
_entry.id   AF-A0A366GLJ2-F1
#
_cell.length_a   1.000
_cell.length_b   1.000
_cell.length_c   1.000
_cell.angle_alpha   90.00
_cell.angle_beta   90.00
_cell.angle_gamma   90.00
#
_symmetry.space_group_name_H-M   'P 1'
#
loop_
_entity.id
_entity.type
_entity.pdbx_description
1 polymer ?
#
loop_
_entity_poly.entity_id
_entity_poly.type
_entity_poly.pdbx_seq_one_letter_code
_entity_poly.pdbx_strand_id
1 'polypeptide(L)'
;MHPYRIFKRFGVRPLAARLLVYVLLFSLVLSLAATGVQMIGEFERRKNDLISTQQKAAELVAGSMSNNLWLMNFSEVANSLDDMKAVPAIQFARVTTTTGEEFTTGTHPDGKVISQTIPLIFDRSSFQPPQEVGSLTVVSSVQQIHDELWKTGLLTLLSVTIVVMLGTFGLLLIVRATLSRHLEAMADYAAQLNLDALVDPLQLRRKPPKSPDELSELEQALNKMRLQILEDTRSLRQTTIQSQGERDEAIRANHAKNQFLANVSHELRIPLQSVLGYANLLTDTPLDQEQREYVSTLLNASQSLSAIINDLLDISSMEAGKLVLDEIPFDLRETLNDLVHMLGSRAREKGLALELRIDENLPWALKGDPVRIRQILLNLVSNAIKFTDSGHVLISIEVLGRRDDKARLRLAVEDTGVGINPEDIPLVYEPYVQLGQQFQRQLPGAGLGLTICRQLVNLMDGSLDLESRPGEGSTFWVELTLPVAPESATRVRPDTRKVKGKHILVVDSYELSRKITLEMLSRYEVQIEAVKSAGEALTSLRQASDSQQSFDAIILDGFVPDMDSDLLCRQIRSNPTWADMRLLILSSNPQRGDAEHFRQAGADAFLSKSLRESCLMPILNQLFTDAEKDERRFLTRFSLQAVTDTSKRRELPCGRMKVLLVEDNPVNRTLTRRLLEKLGCDVMTANDGEAAASLWQWHPFDLVFMDCVMPRVDGFEATRRLREWEKAHNRPHVPVVALTASAMEEDEERCRRAGMDSFVAKPVNIEMLRAVLEQYCTASAAT
;
A
#
# COMPACT_ATOMS: atom_id res chain seq x y z
N MET A 1 47.37 7.55 39.88
CA MET A 1 46.19 7.31 40.73
C MET A 1 45.23 8.48 40.53
N HIS A 2 44.12 8.28 39.80
CA HIS A 2 43.29 9.39 39.31
C HIS A 2 42.43 10.00 40.43
N PRO A 3 42.51 11.32 40.72
CA PRO A 3 41.71 11.99 41.77
C PRO A 3 40.19 11.95 41.52
N TYR A 4 39.75 11.49 40.35
CA TYR A 4 38.35 11.48 39.92
C TYR A 4 37.42 10.54 40.72
N ARG A 5 37.94 9.46 41.32
CA ARG A 5 37.08 8.47 42.01
C ARG A 5 36.59 8.91 43.39
N ILE A 6 37.30 9.81 44.07
CA ILE A 6 36.94 10.25 45.44
C ILE A 6 35.82 11.30 45.38
N PHE A 7 35.84 12.21 44.40
CA PHE A 7 34.83 13.27 44.27
C PHE A 7 33.44 12.76 43.87
N LYS A 8 33.35 11.60 43.20
CA LYS A 8 32.08 10.98 42.80
C LYS A 8 31.25 10.48 44.00
N ARG A 9 31.90 10.17 45.14
CA ARG A 9 31.22 9.76 46.39
C ARG A 9 30.58 10.92 47.17
N PHE A 10 31.00 12.16 46.90
CA PHE A 10 30.49 13.37 47.58
C PHE A 10 29.51 14.18 46.71
N GLY A 11 29.03 13.63 45.59
CA GLY A 11 28.05 14.32 44.73
C GLY A 11 28.59 15.58 44.03
N VAL A 12 29.91 15.78 44.01
CA VAL A 12 30.53 16.97 43.41
C VAL A 12 30.64 16.75 41.90
N ARG A 13 29.90 17.56 41.12
CA ARG A 13 29.97 17.55 39.65
C ARG A 13 31.42 17.81 39.17
N PRO A 14 31.86 17.22 38.05
CA PRO A 14 33.27 17.17 37.62
C PRO A 14 33.96 18.53 37.46
N LEU A 15 33.20 19.59 37.12
CA LEU A 15 33.73 20.94 36.94
C LEU A 15 34.17 21.59 38.27
N ALA A 16 33.35 21.43 39.32
CA ALA A 16 33.65 21.95 40.65
C ALA A 16 34.88 21.26 41.27
N ALA A 17 35.04 19.96 41.04
CA ALA A 17 36.22 19.23 41.48
C ALA A 17 37.51 19.73 40.79
N ARG A 18 37.46 20.05 39.50
CA ARG A 18 38.61 20.64 38.77
C ARG A 18 38.94 22.04 39.28
N LEU A 19 37.95 22.90 39.47
CA LEU A 19 38.14 24.24 40.02
C LEU A 19 38.81 24.22 41.40
N LEU A 20 38.39 23.30 42.28
CA LEU A 20 38.96 23.17 43.62
C LEU A 20 40.45 22.79 43.58
N VAL A 21 40.85 21.91 42.67
CA VAL A 21 42.27 21.55 42.48
C VAL A 21 43.11 22.75 42.02
N TYR A 22 42.61 23.53 41.04
CA TYR A 22 43.32 24.71 40.56
C TYR A 22 43.45 25.79 41.64
N VAL A 23 42.40 26.03 42.43
CA VAL A 23 42.42 27.00 43.52
C VAL A 23 43.43 26.60 44.59
N LEU A 24 43.48 25.32 44.98
CA LEU A 24 44.46 24.83 45.96
C LEU A 24 45.91 24.99 45.46
N LEU A 25 46.17 24.66 44.20
CA LEU A 25 47.50 24.84 43.59
C LEU A 25 47.91 26.32 43.57
N PHE A 26 46.99 27.21 43.18
CA PHE A 26 47.24 28.65 43.15
C PHE A 26 47.50 29.21 44.55
N SER A 27 46.70 28.83 45.55
CA SER A 27 46.88 29.22 46.95
C SER A 27 48.23 28.80 47.53
N LEU A 28 48.71 27.60 47.18
CA LEU A 28 50.01 27.10 47.62
C LEU A 28 51.16 27.94 47.05
N VAL A 29 51.14 28.21 45.74
CA VAL A 29 52.16 29.03 45.06
C VAL A 29 52.19 30.44 45.65
N LEU A 30 51.03 31.05 45.86
CA LEU A 30 50.93 32.39 46.44
C LEU A 30 51.48 32.44 47.87
N SER A 31 51.21 31.42 48.69
CA SER A 31 51.69 31.34 50.07
C SER A 31 53.21 31.18 50.16
N LEU A 32 53.80 30.38 49.26
CA LEU A 32 55.25 30.23 49.12
C LEU A 32 55.92 31.56 48.74
N ALA A 33 55.37 32.25 47.74
CA ALA A 33 55.90 33.54 47.29
C ALA A 33 55.84 34.61 48.40
N ALA A 34 54.69 34.72 49.08
CA ALA A 34 54.50 35.68 50.17
C ALA A 34 55.46 35.42 51.35
N THR A 35 55.62 34.16 51.75
CA THR A 35 56.53 33.80 52.84
C THR A 35 57.98 34.07 52.47
N GLY A 36 58.39 33.77 51.23
CA GLY A 36 59.74 34.06 50.75
C GLY A 36 60.08 35.55 50.83
N VAL A 37 59.17 36.43 50.40
CA VAL A 37 59.34 37.89 50.50
C VAL A 37 59.47 38.33 51.96
N GLN A 38 58.63 37.81 52.85
CA GLN A 38 58.67 38.16 54.28
C GLN A 38 60.00 37.74 54.94
N MET A 39 60.47 36.51 54.69
CA MET A 39 61.73 36.02 55.27
C MET A 39 62.94 36.84 54.84
N ILE A 40 62.99 37.28 53.58
CA ILE A 40 64.05 38.16 53.08
C ILE A 40 64.02 39.51 53.84
N GLY A 41 62.83 40.08 54.03
CA GLY A 41 62.67 41.33 54.77
C GLY A 41 63.08 41.23 56.25
N GLU A 42 62.72 40.14 56.93
CA GLU A 42 63.11 39.91 58.33
C GLU A 42 64.61 39.69 58.51
N PHE A 43 65.28 39.03 57.54
CA PHE A 43 66.73 38.86 57.56
C PHE A 43 67.46 40.20 57.53
N GLU A 44 67.13 41.08 56.57
CA GLU A 44 67.77 42.39 56.46
C GLU A 44 67.50 43.27 57.70
N ARG A 45 66.28 43.21 58.26
CA ARG A 45 65.96 43.94 59.51
C ARG A 45 66.85 43.49 60.68
N ARG A 46 66.89 42.17 60.96
CA ARG A 46 67.67 41.63 62.09
C ARG A 46 69.17 41.85 61.94
N LYS A 47 69.68 41.77 60.72
CA LYS A 47 71.08 42.08 60.40
C LYS A 47 71.40 43.54 60.72
N ASN A 48 70.54 44.48 60.33
CA ASN A 48 70.73 45.90 60.61
C ASN A 48 70.62 46.21 62.11
N ASP A 49 69.71 45.55 62.83
CA ASP A 49 69.60 45.69 64.30
C ASP A 49 70.88 45.20 65.00
N LEU A 50 71.48 44.10 64.55
CA LEU A 50 72.73 43.58 65.09
C LEU A 50 73.89 44.58 64.88
N ILE A 51 74.02 45.13 63.67
CA ILE A 51 75.02 46.17 63.35
C ILE A 51 74.84 47.40 64.25
N SER A 52 73.61 47.90 64.37
CA SER A 52 73.32 49.08 65.20
C SER A 52 73.64 48.84 66.68
N THR A 53 73.36 47.64 67.18
CA THR A 53 73.64 47.27 68.58
C THR A 53 75.14 47.17 68.86
N GLN A 54 75.90 46.55 67.95
CA GLN A 54 77.37 46.52 68.03
C GLN A 54 77.95 47.93 68.08
N GLN A 55 77.50 48.82 67.20
CA GLN A 55 78.01 50.19 67.12
C GLN A 55 77.73 50.98 68.41
N LYS A 56 76.49 50.94 68.92
CA LYS A 56 76.14 51.62 70.18
C LYS A 56 76.94 51.10 71.37
N ALA A 57 77.11 49.77 71.47
CA ALA A 57 77.88 49.18 72.56
C ALA A 57 79.35 49.58 72.50
N ALA A 58 79.94 49.62 71.31
CA ALA A 58 81.31 50.06 71.12
C ALA A 58 81.49 51.57 71.40
N GLU A 59 80.55 52.43 70.99
CA GLU A 59 80.60 53.88 71.28
C GLU A 59 80.49 54.20 72.78
N LEU A 60 79.65 53.47 73.53
CA LEU A 60 79.50 53.66 74.98
C LEU A 60 80.80 53.44 75.76
N VAL A 61 81.59 52.46 75.33
CA VAL A 61 82.83 52.07 76.01
C VAL A 61 84.04 52.83 75.45
N ALA A 62 83.96 53.29 74.19
CA ALA A 62 85.05 53.98 73.50
C ALA A 62 85.60 55.20 74.26
N GLY A 63 84.73 56.02 74.87
CA GLY A 63 85.17 57.20 75.62
C GLY A 63 86.01 56.84 76.86
N SER A 64 85.54 55.88 77.66
CA SER A 64 86.27 55.40 78.84
C SER A 64 87.56 54.67 78.45
N MET A 65 87.51 53.81 77.43
CA MET A 65 88.68 53.11 76.90
C MET A 65 89.75 54.06 76.38
N SER A 66 89.37 55.09 75.63
CA SER A 66 90.31 56.07 75.08
C SER A 66 91.07 56.81 76.20
N ASN A 67 90.37 57.16 77.28
CA ASN A 67 90.99 57.79 78.46
C ASN A 67 91.92 56.84 79.21
N ASN A 68 91.51 55.59 79.43
CA ASN A 68 92.31 54.59 80.14
C ASN A 68 93.56 54.16 79.35
N LEU A 69 93.46 54.07 78.02
CA LEU A 69 94.58 53.83 77.12
C LEU A 69 95.61 54.96 77.18
N TRP A 70 95.17 56.22 77.17
CA TRP A 70 96.07 57.37 77.25
C TRP A 70 96.84 57.42 78.58
N LEU A 71 96.19 57.07 79.69
CA LEU A 71 96.80 56.99 81.01
C LEU A 71 97.67 55.73 81.23
N MET A 72 97.82 54.88 80.20
CA MET A 72 98.48 53.57 80.26
C MET A 72 97.92 52.64 81.36
N ASN A 73 96.63 52.78 81.71
CA ASN A 73 95.98 51.91 82.69
C ASN A 73 95.38 50.68 82.00
N PHE A 74 96.27 49.80 81.52
CA PHE A 74 95.89 48.62 80.74
C PHE A 74 94.99 47.63 81.48
N SER A 75 95.03 47.63 82.82
CA SER A 75 94.16 46.78 83.65
C SER A 75 92.69 47.16 83.50
N GLU A 76 92.38 48.47 83.48
CA GLU A 76 91.02 48.98 83.29
C GLU A 76 90.52 48.81 81.84
N VAL A 77 91.43 48.87 80.86
CA VAL A 77 91.10 48.59 79.45
C VAL A 77 90.69 47.13 79.28
N ALA A 78 91.43 46.19 79.88
CA ALA A 78 91.10 44.76 79.85
C ALA A 78 89.76 44.47 80.55
N ASN A 79 89.47 45.09 81.70
CA ASN A 79 88.20 44.94 82.40
C ASN A 79 87.03 45.51 81.57
N SER A 80 87.17 46.72 81.03
CA SER A 80 86.16 47.34 80.17
C SER A 80 85.89 46.51 78.92
N LEU A 81 86.93 45.84 78.39
CA LEU A 81 86.78 44.92 77.27
C LEU A 81 86.02 43.67 77.69
N ASP A 82 86.34 43.07 78.84
CA ASP A 82 85.64 41.88 79.34
C ASP A 82 84.15 42.14 79.64
N ASP A 83 83.82 43.34 80.13
CA ASP A 83 82.43 43.79 80.31
C ASP A 83 81.64 43.78 78.99
N MET A 84 82.31 43.96 77.84
CA MET A 84 81.65 43.87 76.53
C MET A 84 81.16 42.45 76.20
N LYS A 85 81.67 41.39 76.85
CA LYS A 85 81.09 40.04 76.72
C LYS A 85 79.67 39.95 77.26
N ALA A 86 79.29 40.83 78.18
CA ALA A 86 77.93 40.84 78.73
C ALA A 86 76.89 41.31 77.69
N VAL A 87 77.33 41.97 76.61
CA VAL A 87 76.46 42.40 75.52
C VAL A 87 76.22 41.21 74.58
N PRO A 88 74.99 40.66 74.47
CA PRO A 88 74.72 39.47 73.66
C PRO A 88 75.05 39.65 72.16
N ALA A 89 75.06 40.90 71.71
CA ALA A 89 75.40 41.28 70.35
C ALA A 89 76.91 41.28 70.05
N ILE A 90 77.78 40.90 70.99
CA ILE A 90 79.24 40.89 70.86
C ILE A 90 79.78 39.51 71.25
N GLN A 91 80.34 38.79 70.28
CA GLN A 91 80.97 37.47 70.55
C GLN A 91 82.48 37.58 70.71
N PHE A 92 83.10 38.56 70.04
CA PHE A 92 84.52 38.84 70.12
C PHE A 92 84.75 40.36 70.07
N ALA A 93 85.63 40.86 70.92
CA ALA A 93 86.09 42.24 70.86
C ALA A 93 87.61 42.32 71.02
N ARG A 94 88.23 43.26 70.31
CA ARG A 94 89.67 43.49 70.29
C ARG A 94 89.96 44.98 70.38
N VAL A 95 90.88 45.36 71.24
CA VAL A 95 91.48 46.71 71.26
C VAL A 95 92.92 46.59 70.81
N THR A 96 93.28 47.34 69.78
CA THR A 96 94.67 47.44 69.30
C THR A 96 95.16 48.86 69.53
N THR A 97 96.23 49.04 70.29
CA THR A 97 96.80 50.35 70.58
C THR A 97 97.68 50.85 69.43
N THR A 98 97.95 52.15 69.36
CA THR A 98 98.89 52.71 68.37
C THR A 98 100.35 52.29 68.62
N THR A 99 100.67 51.80 69.83
CA THR A 99 101.98 51.25 70.20
C THR A 99 102.13 49.77 69.86
N GLY A 100 101.07 49.11 69.38
CA GLY A 100 101.09 47.71 68.93
C GLY A 100 100.70 46.68 69.99
N GLU A 101 100.16 47.11 71.13
CA GLU A 101 99.61 46.19 72.14
C GLU A 101 98.18 45.78 71.76
N GLU A 102 97.85 44.50 71.93
CA GLU A 102 96.51 43.98 71.66
C GLU A 102 95.88 43.39 72.91
N PHE A 103 94.65 43.84 73.19
CA PHE A 103 93.77 43.27 74.20
C PHE A 103 92.61 42.61 73.49
N THR A 104 92.28 41.38 73.86
CA THR A 104 91.17 40.64 73.25
C THR A 104 90.28 40.05 74.31
N THR A 105 89.00 39.94 73.98
CA THR A 105 88.04 39.18 74.77
C THR A 105 87.10 38.40 73.87
N GLY A 106 86.62 37.26 74.39
CA GLY A 106 85.66 36.40 73.71
C GLY A 106 86.32 35.44 72.71
N THR A 107 85.47 34.73 71.96
CA THR A 107 85.89 33.76 70.95
C THR A 107 85.48 34.26 69.58
N HIS A 108 86.42 34.34 68.64
CA HIS A 108 86.10 34.74 67.28
C HIS A 108 85.10 33.76 66.66
N PRO A 109 83.95 34.22 66.13
CA PRO A 109 82.95 33.31 65.59
C PRO A 109 83.43 32.63 64.30
N ASP A 110 83.02 31.38 64.11
CA ASP A 110 83.18 30.63 62.85
C ASP A 110 82.09 31.04 61.83
N GLY A 111 82.47 31.10 60.55
CA GLY A 111 81.56 31.38 59.44
C GLY A 111 81.42 32.85 59.06
N LYS A 112 80.26 33.25 58.51
CA LYS A 112 80.01 34.65 58.09
C LYS A 112 79.81 35.52 59.32
N VAL A 113 80.70 36.49 59.50
CA VAL A 113 80.69 37.43 60.62
C VAL A 113 80.38 38.85 60.15
N ILE A 114 79.87 39.65 61.08
CA ILE A 114 79.76 41.11 60.98
C ILE A 114 80.76 41.69 61.96
N SER A 115 81.69 42.47 61.42
CA SER A 115 82.75 43.15 62.17
C SER A 115 82.57 44.66 62.06
N GLN A 116 82.70 45.36 63.18
CA GLN A 116 82.72 46.82 63.27
C GLN A 116 84.02 47.26 63.95
N THR A 117 84.75 48.20 63.38
CA THR A 117 85.97 48.76 63.98
C THR A 117 85.78 50.24 64.22
N ILE A 118 85.93 50.67 65.47
CA ILE A 118 85.77 52.06 65.90
C ILE A 118 87.12 52.60 66.37
N PRO A 119 87.57 53.76 65.86
CA PRO A 119 88.79 54.39 66.36
C PRO A 119 88.59 54.93 67.78
N LEU A 120 89.57 54.69 68.65
CA LEU A 120 89.62 55.21 70.01
C LEU A 120 90.46 56.49 69.99
N ILE A 121 89.79 57.63 70.19
CA ILE A 121 90.37 58.96 70.07
C ILE A 121 90.29 59.65 71.43
N PHE A 122 91.43 60.17 71.89
CA PHE A 122 91.53 60.96 73.10
C PHE A 122 91.62 62.45 72.76
N ASP A 123 90.72 63.27 73.31
CA ASP A 123 90.68 64.72 73.10
C ASP A 123 91.11 65.49 74.37
N ARG A 124 92.14 66.33 74.23
CA ARG A 124 92.66 67.20 75.29
C ARG A 124 92.12 68.61 75.10
N SER A 125 91.09 68.98 75.87
CA SER A 125 90.67 70.37 76.16
C SER A 125 90.89 71.39 75.03
N SER A 126 89.90 71.59 74.15
CA SER A 126 89.64 72.71 73.21
C SER A 126 90.78 73.31 72.33
N PHE A 127 92.05 73.05 72.56
CA PHE A 127 93.19 73.80 71.99
C PHE A 127 94.28 72.91 71.36
N GLN A 128 94.12 71.58 71.31
CA GLN A 128 94.99 70.64 70.57
C GLN A 128 94.14 69.66 69.73
N PRO A 129 94.64 69.16 68.57
CA PRO A 129 93.90 68.19 67.78
C PRO A 129 93.80 66.84 68.51
N PRO A 130 92.66 66.14 68.41
CA PRO A 130 92.47 64.82 69.02
C PRO A 130 93.53 63.82 68.55
N GLN A 131 94.05 63.00 69.46
CA GLN A 131 95.01 61.95 69.12
C GLN A 131 94.36 60.57 69.18
N GLU A 132 94.61 59.77 68.16
CA GLU A 132 94.20 58.37 68.13
C GLU A 132 95.10 57.54 69.05
N VAL A 133 94.48 56.82 69.98
CA VAL A 133 95.18 56.00 70.98
C VAL A 133 95.07 54.50 70.69
N GLY A 134 94.13 54.11 69.83
CA GLY A 134 93.95 52.74 69.37
C GLY A 134 92.68 52.56 68.56
N SER A 135 92.26 51.32 68.34
CA SER A 135 90.98 50.97 67.72
C SER A 135 90.32 49.81 68.45
N LEU A 136 88.99 49.84 68.54
CA LEU A 136 88.14 48.80 69.11
C LEU A 136 87.38 48.08 67.98
N THR A 137 87.70 46.81 67.74
CA THR A 137 86.99 45.94 66.81
C THR A 137 86.03 45.03 67.56
N VAL A 138 84.79 44.94 67.11
CA VAL A 138 83.71 44.12 67.67
C VAL A 138 83.14 43.22 66.57
N VAL A 139 82.99 41.92 66.86
CA VAL A 139 82.62 40.89 65.87
C VAL A 139 81.51 39.97 66.38
N SER A 140 80.54 39.64 65.50
CA SER A 140 79.42 38.73 65.79
C SER A 140 79.03 37.86 64.60
N SER A 141 78.52 36.66 64.86
CA SER A 141 78.09 35.70 63.83
C SER A 141 76.71 36.02 63.22
N VAL A 142 76.57 35.83 61.91
CA VAL A 142 75.29 35.90 61.19
C VAL A 142 74.53 34.55 61.24
N GLN A 143 75.21 33.46 61.59
CA GLN A 143 74.61 32.11 61.58
C GLN A 143 73.41 32.00 62.52
N GLN A 144 73.48 32.66 63.68
CA GLN A 144 72.39 32.68 64.65
C GLN A 144 71.11 33.32 64.08
N ILE A 145 71.25 34.35 63.25
CA ILE A 145 70.11 34.99 62.56
C ILE A 145 69.47 33.99 61.57
N HIS A 146 70.29 33.23 60.84
CA HIS A 146 69.79 32.25 59.86
C HIS A 146 69.03 31.10 60.51
N ASP A 147 69.54 30.55 61.61
CA ASP A 147 68.91 29.43 62.32
C ASP A 147 67.57 29.84 62.95
N GLU A 148 67.47 31.06 63.48
CA GLU A 148 66.21 31.59 64.01
C GLU A 148 65.18 31.88 62.90
N LEU A 149 65.62 32.37 61.74
CA LEU A 149 64.74 32.62 60.60
C LEU A 149 64.20 31.33 59.99
N TRP A 150 64.98 30.25 59.94
CA TRP A 150 64.48 28.96 59.46
C TRP A 150 63.36 28.40 60.34
N LYS A 151 63.52 28.48 61.66
CA LYS A 151 62.48 28.05 62.61
C LYS A 151 61.21 28.89 62.49
N THR A 152 61.38 30.20 62.35
CA THR A 152 60.25 31.14 62.22
C THR A 152 59.58 31.01 60.84
N GLY A 153 60.36 30.78 59.79
CA GLY A 153 59.94 30.66 58.40
C GLY A 153 58.95 29.51 58.14
N LEU A 154 59.13 28.38 58.83
CA LEU A 154 58.20 27.25 58.72
C LEU A 154 56.83 27.59 59.32
N LEU A 155 56.83 28.25 60.49
CA LEU A 155 55.60 28.67 61.17
C LEU A 155 54.87 29.76 60.38
N THR A 156 55.61 30.72 59.81
CA THR A 156 55.01 31.75 58.96
C THR A 156 54.39 31.13 57.71
N LEU A 157 55.08 30.21 57.02
CA LEU A 157 54.54 29.50 55.85
C LEU A 157 53.21 28.80 56.17
N LEU A 158 53.16 28.08 57.31
CA LEU A 158 51.96 27.37 57.73
C LEU A 158 50.80 28.33 58.03
N SER A 159 51.07 29.43 58.74
CA SER A 159 50.03 30.42 59.07
C SER A 159 49.47 31.13 57.82
N VAL A 160 50.34 31.53 56.88
CA VAL A 160 49.94 32.16 55.60
C VAL A 160 49.12 31.19 54.76
N THR A 161 49.54 29.92 54.69
CA THR A 161 48.83 28.88 53.93
C THR A 161 47.40 28.69 54.46
N ILE A 162 47.22 28.67 55.79
CA ILE A 162 45.90 28.54 56.41
C ILE A 162 45.01 29.75 56.09
N VAL A 163 45.53 30.97 56.21
CA VAL A 163 44.76 32.20 55.94
C VAL A 163 44.31 32.26 54.48
N VAL A 164 45.22 31.97 53.54
CA VAL A 164 44.90 31.94 52.10
C VAL A 164 43.86 30.87 51.79
N MET A 165 43.96 29.69 52.41
CA MET A 165 43.00 28.60 52.23
C MET A 165 41.60 28.94 52.77
N LEU A 166 41.51 29.61 53.93
CA LEU A 166 40.24 30.08 54.48
C LEU A 166 39.60 31.15 53.58
N GLY A 167 40.39 32.09 53.07
CA GLY A 167 39.92 33.14 52.16
C GLY A 167 39.37 32.57 50.85
N THR A 168 40.10 31.63 50.23
CA THR A 168 39.63 30.99 48.98
C THR A 168 38.42 30.10 49.20
N PHE A 169 38.33 29.40 50.33
CA PHE A 169 37.14 28.64 50.69
C PHE A 169 35.92 29.54 50.86
N GLY A 170 36.07 30.69 51.53
CA GLY A 170 35.01 31.70 51.66
C GLY A 170 34.55 32.23 50.30
N LEU A 171 35.48 32.55 49.39
CA LEU A 171 35.16 32.99 48.03
C LEU A 171 34.39 31.92 47.25
N LEU A 172 34.79 30.66 47.34
CA LEU A 172 34.09 29.54 46.70
C LEU A 172 32.65 29.37 47.23
N LEU A 173 32.44 29.54 48.53
CA LEU A 173 31.11 29.52 49.12
C LEU A 173 30.24 30.67 48.63
N ILE A 174 30.81 31.87 48.48
CA ILE A 174 30.10 33.03 47.92
C ILE A 174 29.67 32.74 46.49
N VAL A 175 30.60 32.33 45.62
CA VAL A 175 30.29 32.00 44.21
C VAL A 175 29.25 30.88 44.10
N ARG A 176 29.32 29.87 44.98
CA ARG A 176 28.32 28.80 45.03
C ARG A 176 26.94 29.33 45.41
N ALA A 177 26.88 30.23 46.39
CA ALA A 177 25.63 30.78 46.91
C ALA A 177 24.96 31.80 45.97
N THR A 178 25.76 32.60 45.26
CA THR A 178 25.27 33.69 44.41
C THR A 178 25.02 33.30 42.96
N LEU A 179 25.79 32.34 42.41
CA LEU A 179 25.75 32.02 40.98
C LEU A 179 25.50 30.53 40.71
N SER A 180 26.34 29.64 41.25
CA SER A 180 26.35 28.23 40.84
C SER A 180 25.02 27.52 41.13
N ARG A 181 24.39 27.80 42.28
CA ARG A 181 23.12 27.18 42.67
C ARG A 181 21.97 27.57 41.74
N HIS A 182 21.96 28.81 41.24
CA HIS A 182 20.89 29.31 40.36
C HIS A 182 21.04 28.77 38.94
N LEU A 183 22.29 28.65 38.44
CA LEU A 183 22.57 27.99 37.16
C LEU A 183 22.20 26.50 37.19
N GLU A 184 22.45 25.80 38.29
CA GLU A 184 22.01 24.41 38.47
C GLU A 184 20.49 24.29 38.40
N ALA A 185 19.75 25.17 39.09
CA ALA A 185 18.29 25.18 39.04
C ALA A 185 17.73 25.43 37.63
N MET A 186 18.36 26.32 36.85
CA MET A 186 18.00 26.56 35.45
C MET A 186 18.28 25.37 34.55
N ALA A 187 19.44 24.73 34.71
CA ALA A 187 19.83 23.57 33.92
C ALA A 187 18.91 22.37 34.19
N ASP A 188 18.57 22.13 35.46
CA ASP A 188 17.65 21.07 35.84
C ASP A 188 16.23 21.36 35.31
N TYR A 189 15.79 22.63 35.34
CA TYR A 189 14.52 23.05 34.74
C TYR A 189 14.46 22.83 33.23
N ALA A 190 15.51 23.23 32.50
CA ALA A 190 15.60 23.04 31.06
C ALA A 190 15.61 21.54 30.68
N ALA A 191 16.25 20.69 31.48
CA ALA A 191 16.26 19.24 31.28
C ALA A 191 14.91 18.57 31.56
N GLN A 192 14.07 19.17 32.41
CA GLN A 192 12.73 18.68 32.74
C GLN A 192 11.64 19.24 31.81
N LEU A 193 11.97 20.24 30.98
CA LEU A 193 11.05 20.85 30.04
C LEU A 193 10.69 19.83 28.93
N ASN A 194 9.54 19.16 29.07
CA ASN A 194 9.05 18.15 28.15
C ASN A 194 7.64 18.50 27.64
N LEU A 195 7.26 18.03 26.45
CA LEU A 195 6.00 18.37 25.76
C LEU A 195 4.74 18.00 26.57
N ASP A 196 4.82 17.03 27.48
CA ASP A 196 3.65 16.45 28.14
C ASP A 196 3.40 16.93 29.59
N ALA A 197 4.31 17.71 30.18
CA ALA A 197 4.18 18.17 31.56
C ALA A 197 4.02 19.70 31.63
N LEU A 198 2.96 20.18 32.30
CA LEU A 198 2.89 21.58 32.73
C LEU A 198 3.97 21.80 33.81
N VAL A 199 5.15 22.24 33.38
CA VAL A 199 6.19 22.67 34.32
C VAL A 199 5.85 24.09 34.80
N ASP A 200 5.75 24.24 36.13
CA ASP A 200 5.57 25.53 36.81
C ASP A 200 6.61 26.56 36.34
N PRO A 201 6.32 27.88 36.41
CA PRO A 201 7.28 28.87 35.94
C PRO A 201 8.58 28.76 36.74
N LEU A 202 9.72 28.82 36.05
CA LEU A 202 11.01 28.88 36.71
C LEU A 202 11.04 30.13 37.58
N GLN A 203 11.17 29.95 38.89
CA GLN A 203 11.38 31.02 39.85
C GLN A 203 12.68 30.79 40.62
N LEU A 204 13.63 31.69 40.43
CA LEU A 204 14.90 31.61 41.13
C LEU A 204 14.71 31.96 42.60
N ARG A 205 15.12 31.08 43.51
CA ARG A 205 15.10 31.33 44.97
C ARG A 205 16.16 32.36 45.36
N ARG A 206 15.86 33.64 45.16
CA ARG A 206 16.68 34.80 45.55
C ARG A 206 15.80 36.00 45.87
N LYS A 207 16.36 37.00 46.56
CA LYS A 207 15.69 38.29 46.71
C LYS A 207 15.68 38.99 45.34
N PRO A 208 14.55 39.56 44.91
CA PRO A 208 14.48 40.27 43.64
C PRO A 208 15.42 41.48 43.67
N PRO A 209 16.36 41.60 42.72
CA PRO A 209 17.23 42.77 42.64
C PRO A 209 16.43 44.01 42.25
N LYS A 210 16.90 45.21 42.62
CA LYS A 210 16.25 46.48 42.29
C LYS A 210 16.26 46.78 40.78
N SER A 211 17.24 46.24 40.06
CA SER A 211 17.38 46.28 38.61
C SER A 211 17.55 44.85 38.11
N PRO A 212 16.98 44.49 36.94
CA PRO A 212 17.20 43.17 36.37
C PRO A 212 18.69 42.96 36.11
N ASP A 213 19.20 41.81 36.56
CA ASP A 213 20.54 41.33 36.30
C ASP A 213 20.48 40.20 35.24
N GLU A 214 21.63 39.67 34.85
CA GLU A 214 21.76 38.66 33.80
C GLU A 214 20.96 37.38 34.14
N LEU A 215 20.84 37.06 35.42
CA LEU A 215 20.03 35.93 35.88
C LEU A 215 18.51 36.21 35.74
N SER A 216 18.07 37.46 35.90
CA SER A 216 16.67 37.86 35.68
C SER A 216 16.30 37.80 34.21
N GLU A 217 17.18 38.24 33.32
CA GLU A 217 16.96 38.15 31.87
C GLU A 217 16.87 36.70 31.41
N LEU A 218 17.75 35.84 31.92
CA LEU A 218 17.75 34.42 31.59
C LEU A 218 16.50 33.70 32.12
N GLU A 219 16.06 34.02 33.33
CA GLU A 219 14.80 33.53 33.90
C GLU A 219 13.58 33.92 33.03
N GLN A 220 13.54 35.16 32.56
CA GLN A 220 12.49 35.64 31.66
C GLN A 220 12.53 34.95 30.29
N ALA A 221 13.71 34.78 29.71
CA ALA A 221 13.88 34.12 28.42
C ALA A 221 13.42 32.65 28.45
N LEU A 222 13.80 31.89 29.49
CA LEU A 222 13.36 30.50 29.68
C LEU A 222 11.84 30.40 29.90
N ASN A 223 11.26 31.31 30.68
CA ASN A 223 9.81 31.35 30.88
C ASN A 223 9.05 31.73 29.60
N LYS A 224 9.60 32.61 28.75
CA LYS A 224 9.04 32.95 27.43
C LYS A 224 9.10 31.75 26.48
N MET A 225 10.23 31.05 26.41
CA MET A 225 10.37 29.82 25.62
C MET A 225 9.35 28.76 26.06
N ARG A 226 9.12 28.58 27.37
CA ARG A 226 8.07 27.68 27.89
C ARG A 226 6.70 28.02 27.30
N LEU A 227 6.30 29.29 27.36
CA LEU A 227 4.99 29.73 26.86
C LEU A 227 4.84 29.44 25.36
N GLN A 228 5.90 29.68 24.57
CA GLN A 228 5.90 29.42 23.14
C GLN A 228 5.79 27.92 22.81
N ILE A 229 6.52 27.05 23.51
CA ILE A 229 6.42 25.60 23.33
C ILE A 229 5.01 25.09 23.67
N LEU A 230 4.37 25.64 24.71
CA LEU A 230 2.98 25.28 25.06
C LEU A 230 1.98 25.71 23.99
N GLU A 231 2.19 26.87 23.37
CA GLU A 231 1.36 27.38 22.27
C GLU A 231 1.52 26.55 21.00
N ASP A 232 2.77 26.24 20.61
CA ASP A 232 3.10 25.37 19.48
C ASP A 232 2.55 23.94 19.67
N THR A 233 2.60 23.41 20.90
CA THR A 233 2.03 22.08 21.19
C THR A 233 0.50 22.08 21.09
N ARG A 234 -0.16 23.16 21.53
CA ARG A 234 -1.62 23.30 21.40
C ARG A 234 -2.03 23.40 19.94
N SER A 235 -1.34 24.22 19.15
CA SER A 235 -1.64 24.36 17.72
C SER A 235 -1.44 23.03 16.99
N LEU A 236 -0.33 22.32 17.21
CA LEU A 236 -0.06 21.00 16.62
C LEU A 236 -1.13 19.95 16.98
N ARG A 237 -1.54 19.87 18.25
CA ARG A 237 -2.62 18.96 18.68
C ARG A 237 -3.95 19.32 18.03
N GLN A 238 -4.28 20.60 17.93
CA GLN A 238 -5.52 21.06 17.32
C GLN A 238 -5.56 20.76 15.81
N THR A 239 -4.45 20.97 15.09
CA THR A 239 -4.33 20.59 13.67
C THR A 239 -4.43 19.08 13.47
N THR A 240 -3.83 18.28 14.36
CA THR A 240 -3.90 16.81 14.29
C THR A 240 -5.31 16.29 14.52
N ILE A 241 -6.00 16.82 15.55
CA ILE A 241 -7.40 16.46 15.85
C ILE A 241 -8.34 16.91 14.73
N GLN A 242 -8.13 18.10 14.17
CA GLN A 242 -8.92 18.60 13.03
C GLN A 242 -8.73 17.70 11.81
N SER A 243 -7.48 17.33 11.47
CA SER A 243 -7.19 16.43 10.34
C SER A 243 -7.78 15.02 10.54
N GLN A 244 -7.76 14.49 11.76
CA GLN A 244 -8.42 13.22 12.09
C GLN A 244 -9.94 13.33 12.00
N GLY A 245 -10.53 14.41 12.51
CA GLY A 245 -11.96 14.68 12.42
C GLY A 245 -12.45 14.77 10.97
N GLU A 246 -11.74 15.53 10.12
CA GLU A 246 -12.03 15.66 8.69
C GLU A 246 -11.93 14.29 7.97
N ARG A 247 -10.92 13.48 8.30
CA ARG A 247 -10.75 12.14 7.73
C ARG A 247 -11.85 11.17 8.17
N ASP A 248 -12.20 11.16 9.46
CA ASP A 248 -13.24 10.30 10.00
C ASP A 248 -14.64 10.70 9.49
N GLU A 249 -14.86 11.98 9.25
CA GLU A 249 -16.08 12.49 8.63
C GLU A 249 -16.15 12.10 7.15
N ALA A 250 -15.04 12.19 6.40
CA ALA A 250 -14.97 11.72 5.02
C ALA A 250 -15.21 10.20 4.90
N ILE A 251 -14.62 9.39 5.79
CA ILE A 251 -14.84 7.93 5.82
C ILE A 251 -16.30 7.60 6.16
N ARG A 252 -16.88 8.27 7.17
CA ARG A 252 -18.29 8.08 7.54
C ARG A 252 -19.24 8.51 6.42
N ALA A 253 -18.96 9.63 5.76
CA ALA A 253 -19.74 10.10 4.62
C ALA A 253 -19.68 9.10 3.46
N ASN A 254 -18.50 8.54 3.16
CA ASN A 254 -18.34 7.55 2.10
C ASN A 254 -19.04 6.23 2.43
N HIS A 255 -18.92 5.75 3.67
CA HIS A 255 -19.64 4.55 4.12
C HIS A 255 -21.17 4.75 4.09
N ALA A 256 -21.66 5.92 4.53
CA ALA A 256 -23.08 6.26 4.45
C ALA A 256 -23.58 6.37 3.00
N LYS A 257 -22.77 6.95 2.10
CA LYS A 257 -23.05 7.01 0.65
C LYS A 257 -23.19 5.60 0.06
N ASN A 258 -22.26 4.70 0.35
CA ASN A 258 -22.30 3.32 -0.15
C ASN A 258 -23.49 2.53 0.40
N GLN A 259 -23.80 2.68 1.69
CA GLN A 259 -24.96 2.03 2.29
C GLN A 259 -26.28 2.58 1.74
N PHE A 260 -26.35 3.89 1.46
CA PHE A 260 -27.50 4.49 0.79
C PHE A 260 -27.69 3.95 -0.63
N LEU A 261 -26.63 3.85 -1.43
CA LEU A 261 -26.69 3.31 -2.80
C LEU A 261 -27.12 1.84 -2.84
N ALA A 262 -26.62 1.03 -1.89
CA ALA A 262 -27.02 -0.36 -1.76
C ALA A 262 -28.52 -0.51 -1.45
N ASN A 263 -29.03 0.27 -0.49
CA ASN A 263 -30.44 0.25 -0.11
C ASN A 263 -31.34 0.75 -1.24
N VAL A 264 -31.00 1.87 -1.88
CA VAL A 264 -31.78 2.43 -2.99
C VAL A 264 -31.83 1.46 -4.16
N SER A 265 -30.72 0.79 -4.49
CA SER A 265 -30.72 -0.19 -5.58
C SER A 265 -31.61 -1.40 -5.30
N HIS A 266 -31.66 -1.87 -4.04
CA HIS A 266 -32.57 -2.94 -3.65
C HIS A 266 -34.04 -2.51 -3.80
N GLU A 267 -34.37 -1.31 -3.34
CA GLU A 267 -35.71 -0.71 -3.47
C GLU A 267 -36.10 -0.44 -4.93
N LEU A 268 -35.14 -0.17 -5.82
CA LEU A 268 -35.38 -0.02 -7.27
C LEU A 268 -35.48 -1.35 -8.00
N ARG A 269 -34.78 -2.40 -7.52
CA ARG A 269 -34.74 -3.73 -8.17
C ARG A 269 -36.09 -4.45 -8.07
N ILE A 270 -36.74 -4.40 -6.92
CA ILE A 270 -38.03 -5.09 -6.66
C ILE A 270 -39.15 -4.65 -7.63
N PRO A 271 -39.46 -3.34 -7.77
CA PRO A 271 -40.49 -2.90 -8.70
C PRO A 271 -40.09 -3.19 -10.15
N LEU A 272 -38.80 -3.08 -10.49
CA LEU A 272 -38.30 -3.37 -11.83
C LEU A 272 -38.46 -4.85 -12.21
N GLN A 273 -38.14 -5.77 -11.30
CA GLN A 273 -38.34 -7.21 -11.50
C GLN A 273 -39.82 -7.55 -11.66
N SER A 274 -40.70 -6.84 -10.96
CA SER A 274 -42.15 -6.97 -11.10
C SER A 274 -42.60 -6.54 -12.50
N VAL A 275 -42.14 -5.38 -12.99
CA VAL A 275 -42.43 -4.88 -14.35
C VAL A 275 -41.92 -5.86 -15.41
N LEU A 276 -40.68 -6.36 -15.27
CA LEU A 276 -40.08 -7.34 -16.17
C LEU A 276 -40.89 -8.66 -16.19
N GLY A 277 -41.35 -9.10 -15.03
CA GLY A 277 -42.19 -10.28 -14.86
C GLY A 277 -43.52 -10.16 -15.59
N TYR A 278 -44.25 -9.06 -15.37
CA TYR A 278 -45.51 -8.81 -16.07
C TYR A 278 -45.33 -8.65 -17.57
N ALA A 279 -44.25 -8.01 -18.01
CA ALA A 279 -43.95 -7.87 -19.43
C ALA A 279 -43.65 -9.22 -20.10
N ASN A 280 -42.90 -10.12 -19.44
CA ASN A 280 -42.70 -11.48 -19.92
C ASN A 280 -44.01 -12.29 -19.96
N LEU A 281 -44.90 -12.11 -18.98
CA LEU A 281 -46.22 -12.75 -18.99
C LEU A 281 -47.09 -12.25 -20.14
N LEU A 282 -47.02 -10.95 -20.48
CA LEU A 282 -47.72 -10.36 -21.62
C LEU A 282 -47.20 -10.91 -22.95
N THR A 283 -45.89 -11.15 -23.09
CA THR A 283 -45.33 -11.75 -24.32
C THR A 283 -45.93 -13.13 -24.64
N ASP A 284 -46.34 -13.87 -23.60
CA ASP A 284 -46.93 -15.20 -23.72
C ASP A 284 -48.47 -15.17 -23.93
N THR A 285 -49.10 -14.00 -23.99
CA THR A 285 -50.52 -13.85 -24.37
C THR A 285 -50.67 -13.60 -25.87
N PRO A 286 -51.87 -13.82 -26.45
CA PRO A 286 -52.15 -13.37 -27.81
C PRO A 286 -52.13 -11.83 -27.88
N LEU A 287 -50.99 -11.30 -28.30
CA LEU A 287 -50.77 -9.88 -28.59
C LEU A 287 -50.88 -9.63 -30.09
N ASP A 288 -51.47 -8.49 -30.46
CA ASP A 288 -51.33 -7.96 -31.81
C ASP A 288 -49.91 -7.42 -32.07
N GLN A 289 -49.60 -7.03 -33.31
CA GLN A 289 -48.24 -6.62 -33.70
C GLN A 289 -47.78 -5.36 -32.94
N GLU A 290 -48.69 -4.41 -32.72
CA GLU A 290 -48.40 -3.14 -32.05
C GLU A 290 -48.19 -3.34 -30.54
N GLN A 291 -49.02 -4.16 -29.90
CA GLN A 291 -48.87 -4.59 -28.51
C GLN A 291 -47.58 -5.37 -28.28
N ARG A 292 -47.18 -6.23 -29.23
CA ARG A 292 -45.92 -6.96 -29.15
C ARG A 292 -44.71 -6.01 -29.21
N GLU A 293 -44.79 -4.95 -30.00
CA GLU A 293 -43.78 -3.89 -30.05
C GLU A 293 -43.74 -3.06 -28.75
N TYR A 294 -44.89 -2.75 -28.14
CA TYR A 294 -44.93 -2.08 -26.84
C TYR A 294 -44.32 -2.95 -25.73
N VAL A 295 -44.66 -4.24 -25.69
CA VAL A 295 -44.13 -5.18 -24.71
C VAL A 295 -42.63 -5.40 -24.92
N SER A 296 -42.15 -5.51 -26.16
CA SER A 296 -40.71 -5.63 -26.44
C SER A 296 -39.94 -4.38 -26.03
N THR A 297 -40.50 -3.19 -26.29
CA THR A 297 -39.91 -1.91 -25.88
C THR A 297 -39.82 -1.80 -24.35
N LEU A 298 -40.89 -2.20 -23.65
CA LEU A 298 -40.95 -2.19 -22.19
C LEU A 298 -39.95 -3.19 -21.58
N LEU A 299 -39.81 -4.39 -22.16
CA LEU A 299 -38.80 -5.37 -21.78
C LEU A 299 -37.39 -4.81 -21.96
N ASN A 300 -37.08 -4.24 -23.12
CA ASN A 300 -35.77 -3.64 -23.42
C ASN A 300 -35.43 -2.49 -22.47
N ALA A 301 -36.39 -1.62 -22.17
CA ALA A 301 -36.23 -0.52 -21.22
C ALA A 301 -35.99 -1.04 -19.79
N SER A 302 -36.73 -2.06 -19.37
CA SER A 302 -36.61 -2.65 -18.04
C SER A 302 -35.27 -3.39 -17.86
N GLN A 303 -34.81 -4.13 -18.87
CA GLN A 303 -33.49 -4.76 -18.88
C GLN A 303 -32.38 -3.72 -18.85
N SER A 304 -32.51 -2.63 -19.63
CA SER A 304 -31.54 -1.53 -19.64
C SER A 304 -31.44 -0.84 -18.27
N LEU A 305 -32.57 -0.58 -17.62
CA LEU A 305 -32.59 0.00 -16.28
C LEU A 305 -31.96 -0.95 -15.24
N SER A 306 -32.21 -2.27 -15.38
CA SER A 306 -31.62 -3.26 -14.49
C SER A 306 -30.11 -3.32 -14.64
N ALA A 307 -29.60 -3.21 -15.87
CA ALA A 307 -28.17 -3.12 -16.13
C ALA A 307 -27.56 -1.89 -15.46
N ILE A 308 -28.18 -0.71 -15.62
CA ILE A 308 -27.70 0.54 -14.98
C ILE A 308 -27.68 0.43 -13.45
N ILE A 309 -28.70 -0.16 -12.83
CA ILE A 309 -28.73 -0.35 -11.37
C ILE A 309 -27.62 -1.30 -10.92
N ASN A 310 -27.41 -2.40 -11.64
CA ASN A 310 -26.35 -3.35 -11.33
C ASN A 310 -24.95 -2.74 -11.53
N ASP A 311 -24.76 -1.96 -12.59
CA ASP A 311 -23.53 -1.20 -12.84
C ASP A 311 -23.21 -0.23 -11.69
N LEU A 312 -24.22 0.47 -11.17
CA LEU A 312 -24.08 1.39 -10.04
C LEU A 312 -23.72 0.64 -8.74
N LEU A 313 -24.33 -0.52 -8.52
CA LEU A 313 -24.01 -1.41 -7.40
C LEU A 313 -22.59 -1.99 -7.48
N ASP A 314 -22.16 -2.41 -8.67
CA ASP A 314 -20.81 -2.91 -8.90
C ASP A 314 -19.81 -1.81 -8.52
N ILE A 315 -19.98 -0.56 -8.99
CA ILE A 315 -19.13 0.58 -8.61
C ILE A 315 -19.10 0.78 -7.10
N SER A 316 -20.25 0.80 -6.43
CA SER A 316 -20.32 1.00 -4.98
C SER A 316 -19.66 -0.15 -4.20
N SER A 317 -19.81 -1.38 -4.68
CA SER A 317 -19.20 -2.58 -4.06
C SER A 317 -17.68 -2.60 -4.26
N MET A 318 -17.21 -2.10 -5.40
CA MET A 318 -15.78 -1.97 -5.71
C MET A 318 -15.12 -0.85 -4.92
N GLU A 319 -15.73 0.34 -4.81
CA GLU A 319 -15.25 1.43 -3.94
C GLU A 319 -15.18 1.01 -2.47
N ALA A 320 -16.07 0.10 -2.04
CA ALA A 320 -16.06 -0.47 -0.70
C ALA A 320 -15.08 -1.64 -0.51
N GLY A 321 -14.39 -2.10 -1.56
CA GLY A 321 -13.49 -3.25 -1.53
C GLY A 321 -14.17 -4.59 -1.24
N LYS A 322 -15.49 -4.70 -1.49
CA LYS A 322 -16.31 -5.90 -1.18
C LYS A 322 -16.48 -6.86 -2.37
N LEU A 323 -16.07 -6.47 -3.57
CA LEU A 323 -16.22 -7.31 -4.75
C LEU A 323 -15.16 -8.42 -4.74
N VAL A 324 -15.63 -9.67 -4.64
CA VAL A 324 -14.80 -10.88 -4.70
C VAL A 324 -14.90 -11.45 -6.12
N LEU A 325 -13.76 -11.80 -6.71
CA LEU A 325 -13.70 -12.45 -8.01
C LEU A 325 -13.80 -13.96 -7.83
N ASP A 326 -14.63 -14.61 -8.64
CA ASP A 326 -14.70 -16.07 -8.68
C ASP A 326 -13.52 -16.64 -9.47
N GLU A 327 -12.94 -17.75 -8.99
CA GLU A 327 -11.87 -18.45 -9.70
C GLU A 327 -12.35 -19.84 -10.13
N ILE A 328 -13.06 -19.91 -11.26
CA ILE A 328 -13.63 -21.15 -11.78
C ILE A 328 -13.00 -21.55 -13.13
N PRO A 329 -12.90 -22.85 -13.46
CA PRO A 329 -12.51 -23.31 -14.79
C PRO A 329 -13.57 -22.91 -15.84
N PHE A 330 -13.16 -22.30 -16.94
CA PHE A 330 -14.06 -21.89 -18.03
C PHE A 330 -13.36 -21.91 -19.41
N ASP A 331 -14.16 -21.95 -20.49
CA ASP A 331 -13.68 -21.72 -21.85
C ASP A 331 -14.01 -20.29 -22.29
N LEU A 332 -12.98 -19.51 -22.59
CA LEU A 332 -13.12 -18.13 -23.08
C LEU A 332 -13.84 -18.09 -24.44
N ARG A 333 -13.74 -19.15 -25.26
CA ARG A 333 -14.43 -19.23 -26.55
C ARG A 333 -15.94 -19.27 -26.39
N GLU A 334 -16.45 -20.01 -25.40
CA GLU A 334 -17.88 -20.01 -25.09
C GLU A 334 -18.35 -18.62 -24.66
N THR A 335 -17.57 -17.96 -23.80
CA THR A 335 -17.88 -16.59 -23.35
C THR A 335 -17.95 -15.60 -24.52
N LEU A 336 -17.04 -15.72 -25.50
CA LEU A 336 -17.03 -14.91 -26.71
C LEU A 336 -18.18 -15.26 -27.67
N ASN A 337 -18.52 -16.54 -27.80
CA ASN A 337 -19.66 -16.98 -28.61
C ASN A 337 -20.98 -16.42 -28.05
N ASP A 338 -21.18 -16.47 -26.74
CA ASP A 338 -22.34 -15.87 -26.08
C ASP A 338 -22.41 -14.36 -26.34
N LEU A 339 -21.28 -13.67 -26.25
CA LEU A 339 -21.17 -12.23 -26.51
C LEU A 339 -21.59 -11.88 -27.95
N VAL A 340 -21.03 -12.60 -28.93
CA VAL A 340 -21.37 -12.40 -30.35
C VAL A 340 -22.83 -12.75 -30.61
N HIS A 341 -23.39 -13.74 -29.92
CA HIS A 341 -24.80 -14.08 -30.04
C HIS A 341 -25.71 -12.97 -29.53
N MET A 342 -25.37 -12.36 -28.39
CA MET A 342 -26.13 -11.27 -27.76
C MET A 342 -26.08 -9.97 -28.58
N LEU A 343 -24.91 -9.59 -29.11
CA LEU A 343 -24.71 -8.30 -29.79
C LEU A 343 -24.86 -8.37 -31.32
N GLY A 344 -24.89 -9.58 -31.88
CA GLY A 344 -24.93 -9.79 -33.32
C GLY A 344 -26.17 -9.24 -34.01
N SER A 345 -27.36 -9.26 -33.36
CA SER A 345 -28.57 -8.64 -33.92
C SER A 345 -28.43 -7.12 -34.03
N ARG A 346 -27.86 -6.49 -33.01
CA ARG A 346 -27.67 -5.04 -32.94
C ARG A 346 -26.66 -4.54 -33.98
N ALA A 347 -25.55 -5.26 -34.16
CA ALA A 347 -24.60 -4.97 -35.24
C ALA A 347 -25.29 -5.09 -36.61
N ARG A 348 -26.14 -6.11 -36.77
CA ARG A 348 -26.89 -6.38 -38.01
C ARG A 348 -27.89 -5.29 -38.37
N GLU A 349 -28.63 -4.79 -37.40
CA GLU A 349 -29.58 -3.68 -37.57
C GLU A 349 -28.89 -2.40 -38.06
N LYS A 350 -27.62 -2.19 -37.66
CA LYS A 350 -26.77 -1.11 -38.18
C LYS A 350 -26.02 -1.45 -39.48
N GLY A 351 -26.09 -2.68 -39.97
CA GLY A 351 -25.35 -3.13 -41.14
C GLY A 351 -23.84 -3.26 -40.93
N LEU A 352 -23.38 -3.40 -39.69
CA LEU A 352 -21.97 -3.58 -39.34
C LEU A 352 -21.54 -5.05 -39.47
N ALA A 353 -20.32 -5.30 -39.94
CA ALA A 353 -19.67 -6.61 -39.84
C ALA A 353 -19.11 -6.81 -38.43
N LEU A 354 -19.60 -7.81 -37.71
CA LEU A 354 -19.06 -8.20 -36.39
C LEU A 354 -18.20 -9.46 -36.57
N GLU A 355 -16.89 -9.30 -36.45
CA GLU A 355 -15.90 -10.36 -36.67
C GLU A 355 -15.22 -10.77 -35.36
N LEU A 356 -14.89 -12.05 -35.24
CA LEU A 356 -14.19 -12.62 -34.09
C LEU A 356 -12.93 -13.34 -34.57
N ARG A 357 -11.78 -12.97 -34.00
CA ARG A 357 -10.47 -13.56 -34.27
C ARG A 357 -9.86 -14.05 -32.97
N ILE A 358 -9.57 -15.34 -32.90
CA ILE A 358 -8.97 -15.98 -31.72
C ILE A 358 -7.62 -16.55 -32.11
N ASP A 359 -6.58 -16.27 -31.33
CA ASP A 359 -5.25 -16.87 -31.50
C ASP A 359 -5.29 -18.39 -31.32
N GLU A 360 -4.60 -19.10 -32.21
CA GLU A 360 -4.45 -20.55 -32.22
C GLU A 360 -3.78 -21.10 -30.95
N ASN A 361 -2.96 -20.28 -30.28
CA ASN A 361 -2.30 -20.61 -29.04
C ASN A 361 -3.17 -20.35 -27.80
N LEU A 362 -4.45 -20.02 -27.92
CA LEU A 362 -5.32 -19.82 -26.75
C LEU A 362 -5.62 -21.18 -26.05
N PRO A 363 -5.36 -21.33 -24.74
CA PRO A 363 -5.74 -22.54 -24.00
C PRO A 363 -7.23 -22.86 -24.11
N TRP A 364 -7.60 -24.15 -24.03
CA TRP A 364 -9.01 -24.59 -24.03
C TRP A 364 -9.73 -24.31 -22.71
N ALA A 365 -8.98 -24.26 -21.61
CA ALA A 365 -9.52 -24.07 -20.29
C ALA A 365 -8.64 -23.07 -19.53
N LEU A 366 -9.26 -22.04 -18.98
CA LEU A 366 -8.64 -21.02 -18.14
C LEU A 366 -9.33 -21.03 -16.77
N LYS A 367 -8.69 -20.46 -15.75
CA LYS A 367 -9.32 -20.17 -14.46
C LYS A 367 -9.53 -18.68 -14.30
N GLY A 368 -10.68 -18.30 -13.75
CA GLY A 368 -11.01 -16.92 -13.44
C GLY A 368 -12.52 -16.71 -13.43
N ASP A 369 -12.94 -15.45 -13.58
CA ASP A 369 -14.33 -15.05 -13.53
C ASP A 369 -14.88 -14.78 -14.94
N PRO A 370 -15.58 -15.75 -15.58
CA PRO A 370 -16.13 -15.56 -16.92
C PRO A 370 -17.25 -14.52 -16.95
N VAL A 371 -17.93 -14.23 -15.83
CA VAL A 371 -19.01 -13.24 -15.77
C VAL A 371 -18.42 -11.84 -15.87
N ARG A 372 -17.34 -11.57 -15.15
CA ARG A 372 -16.66 -10.26 -15.18
C ARG A 372 -15.91 -10.02 -16.47
N ILE A 373 -15.25 -11.03 -17.04
CA ILE A 373 -14.63 -10.93 -18.37
C ILE A 373 -15.70 -10.60 -19.43
N ARG A 374 -16.84 -11.28 -19.37
CA ARG A 374 -17.98 -11.01 -20.27
C ARG A 374 -18.52 -9.60 -20.10
N GLN A 375 -18.62 -9.10 -18.87
CA GLN A 375 -19.07 -7.73 -18.58
C GLN A 375 -18.13 -6.69 -19.20
N ILE A 376 -16.81 -6.88 -19.08
CA ILE A 376 -15.80 -6.02 -19.72
C ILE A 376 -16.01 -6.03 -21.24
N LEU A 377 -16.04 -7.20 -21.87
CA LEU A 377 -16.18 -7.32 -23.32
C LEU A 377 -17.52 -6.78 -23.83
N LEU A 378 -18.61 -6.98 -23.09
CA LEU A 378 -19.94 -6.46 -23.44
C LEU A 378 -19.95 -4.93 -23.47
N ASN A 379 -19.31 -4.28 -22.51
CA ASN A 379 -19.17 -2.83 -22.48
C ASN A 379 -18.33 -2.32 -23.66
N LEU A 380 -17.19 -2.95 -23.94
CA LEU A 380 -16.32 -2.55 -25.05
C LEU A 380 -17.00 -2.75 -26.41
N VAL A 381 -17.58 -3.92 -26.68
CA VAL A 381 -18.23 -4.24 -27.96
C VAL A 381 -19.52 -3.45 -28.16
N SER A 382 -20.32 -3.25 -27.10
CA SER A 382 -21.51 -2.40 -27.20
C SER A 382 -21.15 -0.95 -27.51
N ASN A 383 -20.04 -0.43 -26.97
CA ASN A 383 -19.55 0.91 -27.31
C ASN A 383 -19.08 0.96 -28.77
N ALA A 384 -18.30 -0.02 -29.23
CA ALA A 384 -17.85 -0.10 -30.63
C ALA A 384 -19.04 -0.10 -31.62
N ILE A 385 -20.07 -0.92 -31.38
CA ILE A 385 -21.30 -0.93 -32.22
C ILE A 385 -22.05 0.40 -32.12
N LYS A 386 -22.07 1.03 -30.94
CA LYS A 386 -22.77 2.29 -30.71
C LYS A 386 -22.15 3.44 -31.52
N PHE A 387 -20.83 3.55 -31.56
CA PHE A 387 -20.08 4.66 -32.17
C PHE A 387 -19.58 4.41 -33.60
N THR A 388 -19.90 3.23 -34.16
CA THR A 388 -19.65 2.91 -35.56
C THR A 388 -20.96 2.96 -36.35
N ASP A 389 -20.98 3.70 -37.45
CA ASP A 389 -22.14 3.81 -38.34
C ASP A 389 -22.04 2.90 -39.57
N SER A 390 -20.83 2.65 -40.07
CA SER A 390 -20.56 1.72 -41.17
C SER A 390 -19.18 1.10 -41.03
N GLY A 391 -18.97 -0.05 -41.68
CA GLY A 391 -17.71 -0.81 -41.59
C GLY A 391 -17.82 -2.02 -40.68
N HIS A 392 -16.89 -2.19 -39.75
CA HIS A 392 -16.78 -3.40 -38.94
C HIS A 392 -16.39 -3.14 -37.49
N VAL A 393 -16.66 -4.15 -36.66
CA VAL A 393 -16.19 -4.28 -35.29
C VAL A 393 -15.47 -5.63 -35.19
N LEU A 394 -14.20 -5.62 -34.83
CA LEU A 394 -13.36 -6.79 -34.69
C LEU A 394 -13.07 -7.06 -33.22
N ILE A 395 -13.42 -8.26 -32.75
CA ILE A 395 -13.00 -8.77 -31.44
C ILE A 395 -11.78 -9.67 -31.67
N SER A 396 -10.64 -9.33 -31.09
CA SER A 396 -9.41 -10.11 -31.22
C SER A 396 -8.89 -10.59 -29.86
N ILE A 397 -8.46 -11.85 -29.81
CA ILE A 397 -7.86 -12.48 -28.63
C ILE A 397 -6.48 -12.97 -29.00
N GLU A 398 -5.44 -12.41 -28.38
CA GLU A 398 -4.04 -12.74 -28.64
C GLU A 398 -3.38 -13.32 -27.39
N VAL A 399 -2.51 -14.32 -27.56
CA VAL A 399 -1.72 -14.89 -26.47
C VAL A 399 -0.34 -14.26 -26.48
N LEU A 400 -0.11 -13.30 -25.60
CA LEU A 400 1.16 -12.57 -25.48
C LEU A 400 2.29 -13.46 -24.94
N GLY A 401 1.95 -14.52 -24.22
CA GLY A 401 2.90 -15.52 -23.75
C GLY A 401 2.30 -16.47 -22.73
N ARG A 402 3.02 -17.57 -22.47
CA ARG A 402 2.70 -18.55 -21.42
C ARG A 402 3.90 -18.76 -20.52
N ARG A 403 3.72 -18.63 -19.20
CA ARG A 403 4.74 -18.92 -18.17
C ARG A 403 4.05 -19.45 -16.91
N ASP A 404 4.68 -20.41 -16.24
CA ASP A 404 4.25 -20.91 -14.92
C ASP A 404 2.75 -21.31 -14.85
N ASP A 405 2.27 -22.07 -15.84
CA ASP A 405 0.84 -22.43 -15.99
C ASP A 405 -0.13 -21.25 -16.01
N LYS A 406 0.34 -20.06 -16.42
CA LYS A 406 -0.47 -18.87 -16.69
C LYS A 406 -0.32 -18.44 -18.15
N ALA A 407 -1.43 -18.02 -18.74
CA ALA A 407 -1.47 -17.41 -20.06
C ALA A 407 -1.72 -15.91 -19.92
N ARG A 408 -0.85 -15.09 -20.50
CA ARG A 408 -1.07 -13.66 -20.66
C ARG A 408 -1.83 -13.43 -21.95
N LEU A 409 -3.03 -12.89 -21.84
CA LEU A 409 -3.97 -12.69 -22.93
C LEU A 409 -4.17 -11.20 -23.17
N ARG A 410 -4.28 -10.81 -24.43
CA ARG A 410 -4.79 -9.50 -24.85
C ARG A 410 -6.14 -9.69 -25.49
N LEU A 411 -7.18 -9.09 -24.93
CA LEU A 411 -8.53 -9.05 -25.48
C LEU A 411 -8.76 -7.64 -26.03
N ALA A 412 -8.83 -7.49 -27.35
CA ALA A 412 -9.01 -6.21 -28.01
C ALA A 412 -10.33 -6.13 -28.78
N VAL A 413 -10.92 -4.94 -28.79
CA VAL A 413 -12.11 -4.57 -29.55
C VAL A 413 -11.73 -3.38 -30.41
N GLU A 414 -11.70 -3.60 -31.71
CA GLU A 414 -11.41 -2.60 -32.74
C GLU A 414 -12.70 -2.22 -33.47
N ASP A 415 -12.88 -0.93 -33.73
CA ASP A 415 -14.01 -0.37 -34.45
C ASP A 415 -13.54 0.64 -35.50
N THR A 416 -14.26 0.73 -36.63
CA THR A 416 -14.00 1.73 -37.68
C THR A 416 -14.90 2.95 -37.56
N GLY A 417 -15.23 3.36 -36.32
CA GLY A 417 -16.15 4.44 -36.03
C GLY A 417 -15.52 5.83 -36.10
N VAL A 418 -16.16 6.79 -35.42
CA VAL A 418 -15.76 8.22 -35.45
C VAL A 418 -14.38 8.51 -34.84
N GLY A 419 -13.83 7.58 -34.06
CA GLY A 419 -12.61 7.79 -33.28
C GLY A 419 -12.75 8.84 -32.17
N ILE A 420 -11.67 9.06 -31.44
CA ILE A 420 -11.61 9.93 -30.26
C ILE A 420 -10.50 10.97 -30.45
N ASN A 421 -10.77 12.23 -30.11
CA ASN A 421 -9.73 13.26 -30.15
C ASN A 421 -8.65 12.98 -29.09
N PRO A 422 -7.36 13.22 -29.38
CA PRO A 422 -6.28 13.01 -28.42
C PRO A 422 -6.47 13.73 -27.08
N GLU A 423 -7.11 14.91 -27.10
CA GLU A 423 -7.42 15.71 -25.91
C GLU A 423 -8.48 15.05 -25.00
N ASP A 424 -9.38 14.27 -25.61
CA ASP A 424 -10.50 13.62 -24.95
C ASP A 424 -10.14 12.22 -24.40
N ILE A 425 -9.04 11.61 -24.88
CA ILE A 425 -8.59 10.27 -24.48
C ILE A 425 -8.44 10.10 -22.96
N PRO A 426 -7.84 11.03 -22.19
CA PRO A 426 -7.73 10.88 -20.74
C PRO A 426 -9.10 10.88 -20.04
N LEU A 427 -10.09 11.55 -20.62
CA LEU A 427 -11.41 11.78 -20.03
C LEU A 427 -12.39 10.62 -20.25
N VAL A 428 -12.09 9.68 -21.16
CA VAL A 428 -12.97 8.53 -21.47
C VAL A 428 -13.23 7.61 -20.26
N TYR A 429 -12.31 7.61 -19.29
CA TYR A 429 -12.37 6.75 -18.11
C TYR A 429 -13.05 7.44 -16.91
N GLU A 430 -13.29 8.74 -16.99
CA GLU A 430 -13.90 9.52 -15.93
C GLU A 430 -15.40 9.18 -15.84
N PRO A 431 -15.92 8.86 -14.64
CA PRO A 431 -17.32 8.50 -14.48
C PRO A 431 -18.23 9.66 -14.89
N TYR A 432 -19.33 9.32 -15.58
CA TYR A 432 -20.36 10.26 -16.06
C TYR A 432 -19.90 11.23 -17.16
N VAL A 433 -18.68 11.10 -17.69
CA VAL A 433 -18.23 11.89 -18.83
C VAL A 433 -18.75 11.29 -20.13
N GLN A 434 -19.40 12.12 -20.95
CA GLN A 434 -19.83 11.78 -22.30
C GLN A 434 -19.16 12.73 -23.29
N LEU A 435 -18.25 12.20 -24.10
CA LEU A 435 -17.53 12.96 -25.12
C LEU A 435 -18.45 13.26 -26.32
N GLY A 436 -18.37 14.46 -26.89
CA GLY A 436 -19.05 14.81 -28.15
C GLY A 436 -20.35 15.62 -28.05
N GLN A 437 -20.46 16.59 -27.12
CA GLN A 437 -21.65 17.47 -27.00
C GLN A 437 -21.84 18.51 -28.14
N GLN A 438 -21.26 18.35 -29.34
CA GLN A 438 -21.46 19.35 -30.39
C GLN A 438 -22.43 18.98 -31.52
N PHE A 439 -22.63 17.71 -31.95
CA PHE A 439 -23.45 17.47 -33.17
C PHE A 439 -24.14 16.10 -33.34
N GLN A 440 -24.63 15.41 -32.29
CA GLN A 440 -25.50 14.24 -32.51
C GLN A 440 -26.49 13.99 -31.36
N ARG A 441 -27.69 13.49 -31.72
CA ARG A 441 -28.82 13.15 -30.82
C ARG A 441 -28.35 12.45 -29.54
N GLN A 442 -28.95 12.81 -28.41
CA GLN A 442 -28.78 12.14 -27.11
C GLN A 442 -28.79 10.62 -27.28
N LEU A 443 -27.62 10.01 -27.23
CA LEU A 443 -27.43 8.57 -27.29
C LEU A 443 -27.55 8.01 -25.86
N PRO A 444 -28.37 6.98 -25.62
CA PRO A 444 -28.58 6.44 -24.28
C PRO A 444 -27.28 5.83 -23.70
N GLY A 445 -27.02 6.07 -22.41
CA GLY A 445 -25.95 5.46 -21.62
C GLY A 445 -25.54 6.33 -20.41
N ALA A 446 -25.27 5.72 -19.26
CA ALA A 446 -24.91 6.45 -18.03
C ALA A 446 -23.46 6.99 -18.01
N GLY A 447 -22.63 6.65 -19.00
CA GLY A 447 -21.21 7.01 -19.02
C GLY A 447 -20.37 6.26 -17.97
N LEU A 448 -20.82 5.06 -17.56
CA LEU A 448 -20.18 4.27 -16.50
C LEU A 448 -19.40 3.05 -17.03
N GLY A 449 -19.69 2.60 -18.25
CA GLY A 449 -19.20 1.32 -18.76
C GLY A 449 -17.66 1.21 -18.80
N LEU A 450 -16.95 2.26 -19.24
CA LEU A 450 -15.49 2.26 -19.29
C LEU A 450 -14.85 2.40 -17.90
N THR A 451 -15.45 3.19 -17.00
CA THR A 451 -15.02 3.24 -15.59
C THR A 451 -15.12 1.87 -14.93
N ILE A 452 -16.23 1.14 -15.15
CA ILE A 452 -16.41 -0.23 -14.63
C ILE A 452 -15.37 -1.18 -15.24
N CYS A 453 -15.13 -1.12 -16.55
CA CYS A 453 -14.10 -1.94 -17.18
C CYS A 453 -12.73 -1.70 -16.52
N ARG A 454 -12.34 -0.45 -16.33
CA ARG A 454 -11.04 -0.10 -15.71
C ARG A 454 -10.93 -0.65 -14.29
N GLN A 455 -11.98 -0.50 -13.48
CA GLN A 455 -11.95 -1.02 -12.11
C GLN A 455 -11.92 -2.56 -12.08
N LEU A 456 -12.67 -3.25 -12.94
CA LEU A 456 -12.70 -4.71 -12.99
C LEU A 456 -11.35 -5.27 -13.42
N VAL A 457 -10.74 -4.66 -14.44
CA VAL A 457 -9.41 -5.04 -14.92
C VAL A 457 -8.35 -4.84 -13.84
N ASN A 458 -8.42 -3.75 -13.06
CA ASN A 458 -7.52 -3.53 -11.93
C ASN A 458 -7.69 -4.61 -10.84
N LEU A 459 -8.93 -5.04 -10.55
CA LEU A 459 -9.16 -6.14 -9.59
C LEU A 459 -8.65 -7.49 -10.11
N MET A 460 -8.61 -7.67 -11.43
CA MET A 460 -8.08 -8.87 -12.09
C MET A 460 -6.56 -8.80 -12.34
N ASP A 461 -5.85 -7.85 -11.72
CA ASP A 461 -4.41 -7.60 -11.92
C ASP A 461 -4.00 -7.42 -13.40
N GLY A 462 -4.87 -6.75 -14.18
CA GLY A 462 -4.66 -6.46 -15.60
C GLY A 462 -4.44 -4.99 -15.93
N SER A 463 -4.36 -4.68 -17.22
CA SER A 463 -4.39 -3.30 -17.73
C SER A 463 -5.45 -3.11 -18.80
N LEU A 464 -6.06 -1.92 -18.86
CA LEU A 464 -6.98 -1.49 -19.90
C LEU A 464 -6.38 -0.27 -20.57
N ASP A 465 -6.17 -0.36 -21.87
CA ASP A 465 -5.54 0.66 -22.69
C ASP A 465 -6.35 0.90 -23.97
N LEU A 466 -6.08 2.00 -24.66
CA LEU A 466 -6.73 2.33 -25.91
C LEU A 466 -5.79 3.04 -26.88
N GLU A 467 -6.09 2.90 -28.17
CA GLU A 467 -5.53 3.69 -29.26
C GLU A 467 -6.69 4.16 -30.15
N SER A 468 -6.74 5.45 -30.48
CA SER A 468 -7.82 5.99 -31.29
C SER A 468 -7.35 7.19 -32.09
N ARG A 469 -7.91 7.34 -33.28
CA ARG A 469 -7.64 8.47 -34.18
C ARG A 469 -8.96 8.99 -34.76
N PRO A 470 -9.21 10.30 -34.75
CA PRO A 470 -10.43 10.87 -35.31
C PRO A 470 -10.65 10.44 -36.77
N GLY A 471 -11.81 9.84 -37.04
CA GLY A 471 -12.22 9.35 -38.37
C GLY A 471 -11.61 8.02 -38.83
N GLU A 472 -10.66 7.44 -38.10
CA GLU A 472 -10.07 6.12 -38.42
C GLU A 472 -10.60 5.01 -37.51
N GLY A 473 -11.25 5.35 -36.39
CA GLY A 473 -11.82 4.41 -35.43
C GLY A 473 -11.06 4.32 -34.11
N SER A 474 -11.35 3.29 -33.32
CA SER A 474 -10.71 3.07 -32.01
C SER A 474 -10.41 1.59 -31.76
N THR A 475 -9.34 1.32 -31.03
CA THR A 475 -9.01 -0.01 -30.51
C THR A 475 -8.86 0.09 -29.00
N PHE A 476 -9.71 -0.63 -28.27
CA PHE A 476 -9.61 -0.79 -26.83
C PHE A 476 -9.10 -2.19 -26.54
N TRP A 477 -8.11 -2.35 -25.66
CA TRP A 477 -7.64 -3.67 -25.28
C TRP A 477 -7.42 -3.82 -23.79
N VAL A 478 -7.64 -5.05 -23.33
CA VAL A 478 -7.41 -5.47 -21.97
C VAL A 478 -6.35 -6.55 -21.96
N GLU A 479 -5.37 -6.42 -21.08
CA GLU A 479 -4.38 -7.46 -20.83
C GLU A 479 -4.66 -8.14 -19.49
N LEU A 480 -4.89 -9.45 -19.52
CA LEU A 480 -5.14 -10.28 -18.34
C LEU A 480 -4.12 -11.42 -18.25
N THR A 481 -3.75 -11.79 -17.03
CA THR A 481 -2.93 -12.99 -16.78
C THR A 481 -3.78 -14.03 -16.06
N LEU A 482 -4.18 -15.08 -16.78
CA LEU A 482 -5.09 -16.11 -16.26
C LEU A 482 -4.38 -17.46 -16.11
N PRO A 483 -4.60 -18.20 -15.01
CA PRO A 483 -4.13 -19.57 -14.89
C PRO A 483 -4.76 -20.49 -15.94
N VAL A 484 -3.99 -21.46 -16.44
CA VAL A 484 -4.47 -22.50 -17.35
C VAL A 484 -5.08 -23.62 -16.51
N ALA A 485 -6.32 -24.00 -16.83
CA ALA A 485 -6.98 -25.13 -16.19
C ALA A 485 -6.66 -26.45 -16.92
N PRO A 486 -6.74 -27.61 -16.24
CA PRO A 486 -6.58 -28.91 -16.90
C PRO A 486 -7.63 -29.10 -18.01
N GLU A 487 -7.21 -29.62 -19.16
CA GLU A 487 -8.08 -29.78 -20.35
C GLU A 487 -9.31 -30.66 -20.11
N SER A 488 -9.32 -31.51 -19.07
CA SER A 488 -10.47 -32.34 -18.71
C SER A 488 -11.59 -31.59 -17.98
N ALA A 489 -11.35 -30.35 -17.54
CA ALA A 489 -12.29 -29.57 -16.74
C ALA A 489 -13.44 -28.96 -17.58
N THR A 490 -13.23 -28.75 -18.87
CA THR A 490 -14.25 -28.28 -19.83
C THR A 490 -14.56 -29.38 -20.84
N ARG A 491 -15.85 -29.72 -21.00
CA ARG A 491 -16.31 -30.76 -21.94
C ARG A 491 -16.57 -30.19 -23.33
N VAL A 492 -16.35 -31.07 -24.32
CA VAL A 492 -16.70 -31.00 -25.76
C VAL A 492 -15.70 -30.26 -26.65
N ARG A 493 -14.61 -30.94 -27.00
CA ARG A 493 -13.89 -30.63 -28.25
C ARG A 493 -14.78 -30.97 -29.44
N PRO A 494 -14.88 -30.10 -30.46
CA PRO A 494 -15.50 -30.46 -31.72
C PRO A 494 -14.79 -31.69 -32.32
N ASP A 495 -15.54 -32.70 -32.74
CA ASP A 495 -14.97 -33.80 -33.53
C ASP A 495 -14.61 -33.26 -34.92
N THR A 496 -13.32 -33.28 -35.25
CA THR A 496 -12.78 -32.79 -36.53
C THR A 496 -12.09 -33.87 -37.34
N ARG A 497 -12.22 -35.14 -36.94
CA ARG A 497 -11.50 -36.26 -37.54
C ARG A 497 -11.77 -36.42 -39.05
N LYS A 498 -12.95 -36.04 -39.55
CA LYS A 498 -13.30 -36.13 -40.97
C LYS A 498 -12.81 -34.94 -41.81
N VAL A 499 -12.34 -33.88 -41.16
CA VAL A 499 -11.84 -32.68 -41.84
C VAL A 499 -10.36 -32.79 -42.17
N LYS A 500 -9.59 -33.57 -41.41
CA LYS A 500 -8.15 -33.75 -41.60
C LYS A 500 -7.82 -34.26 -43.00
N GLY A 501 -6.85 -33.61 -43.66
CA GLY A 501 -6.36 -34.00 -44.99
C GLY A 501 -7.27 -33.60 -46.16
N LYS A 502 -8.33 -32.82 -45.92
CA LYS A 502 -9.25 -32.34 -46.97
C LYS A 502 -8.68 -31.13 -47.72
N HIS A 503 -9.05 -31.00 -48.99
CA HIS A 503 -8.70 -29.87 -49.84
C HIS A 503 -9.87 -28.89 -49.95
N ILE A 504 -9.70 -27.66 -49.47
CA ILE A 504 -10.78 -26.68 -49.32
C ILE A 504 -10.43 -25.40 -50.08
N LEU A 505 -11.36 -24.95 -50.94
CA LEU A 505 -11.27 -23.65 -51.61
C LEU A 505 -12.06 -22.59 -50.82
N VAL A 506 -11.41 -21.48 -50.45
CA VAL A 506 -12.06 -20.35 -49.77
C VAL A 506 -12.23 -19.20 -50.75
N VAL A 507 -13.46 -18.76 -50.96
CA VAL A 507 -13.82 -17.64 -51.83
C VAL A 507 -14.43 -16.54 -50.97
N ASP A 508 -13.66 -15.49 -50.71
CA ASP A 508 -14.14 -14.36 -49.92
C ASP A 508 -13.51 -13.07 -50.45
N SER A 509 -14.35 -12.08 -50.76
CA SER A 509 -13.90 -10.82 -51.34
C SER A 509 -13.26 -9.89 -50.31
N TYR A 510 -13.64 -10.03 -49.03
CA TYR A 510 -13.17 -9.18 -47.95
C TYR A 510 -11.90 -9.74 -47.30
N GLU A 511 -10.82 -8.97 -47.33
CA GLU A 511 -9.48 -9.42 -46.93
C GLU A 511 -9.40 -9.91 -45.48
N LEU A 512 -9.97 -9.16 -44.53
CA LEU A 512 -9.96 -9.53 -43.12
C LEU A 512 -10.75 -10.83 -42.87
N SER A 513 -11.96 -10.95 -43.41
CA SER A 513 -12.77 -12.16 -43.28
C SER A 513 -12.09 -13.39 -43.90
N ARG A 514 -11.47 -13.21 -45.08
CA ARG A 514 -10.68 -14.26 -45.73
C ARG A 514 -9.51 -14.68 -44.84
N LYS A 515 -8.73 -13.74 -44.32
CA LYS A 515 -7.59 -14.01 -43.41
C LYS A 515 -8.03 -14.79 -42.16
N ILE A 516 -9.11 -14.38 -41.50
CA ILE A 516 -9.66 -15.08 -40.32
C ILE A 516 -10.06 -16.52 -40.67
N THR A 517 -10.69 -16.74 -41.83
CA THR A 517 -11.08 -18.09 -42.28
C THR A 517 -9.85 -18.97 -42.51
N LEU A 518 -8.80 -18.43 -43.13
CA LEU A 518 -7.56 -19.15 -43.38
C LEU A 518 -6.82 -19.50 -42.09
N GLU A 519 -6.66 -18.54 -41.16
CA GLU A 519 -6.05 -18.76 -39.84
C GLU A 519 -6.81 -19.79 -38.99
N MET A 520 -8.13 -19.92 -39.19
CA MET A 520 -8.93 -20.92 -38.48
C MET A 520 -8.78 -22.32 -39.10
N LEU A 521 -8.80 -22.41 -40.44
CA LEU A 521 -8.66 -23.68 -41.15
C LEU A 521 -7.24 -24.27 -41.04
N SER A 522 -6.20 -23.43 -41.02
CA SER A 522 -4.80 -23.88 -40.93
C SER A 522 -4.50 -24.74 -39.70
N ARG A 523 -5.34 -24.65 -38.66
CA ARG A 523 -5.25 -25.44 -37.41
C ARG A 523 -5.59 -26.93 -37.59
N TYR A 524 -6.21 -27.32 -38.71
CA TYR A 524 -6.84 -28.64 -38.85
C TYR A 524 -6.22 -29.54 -39.92
N GLU A 525 -4.95 -29.33 -40.27
CA GLU A 525 -4.20 -30.14 -41.24
C GLU A 525 -4.97 -30.32 -42.58
N VAL A 526 -5.57 -29.23 -43.07
CA VAL A 526 -6.24 -29.17 -44.38
C VAL A 526 -5.36 -28.47 -45.42
N GLN A 527 -5.53 -28.84 -46.69
CA GLN A 527 -4.97 -28.10 -47.81
C GLN A 527 -5.95 -26.98 -48.16
N ILE A 528 -5.47 -25.74 -48.26
CA ILE A 528 -6.34 -24.58 -48.44
C ILE A 528 -5.83 -23.75 -49.61
N GLU A 529 -6.73 -23.41 -50.52
CA GLU A 529 -6.52 -22.38 -51.53
C GLU A 529 -7.52 -21.25 -51.30
N ALA A 530 -7.13 -20.00 -51.56
CA ALA A 530 -7.96 -18.83 -51.31
C ALA A 530 -7.98 -17.88 -52.51
N VAL A 531 -9.17 -17.45 -52.90
CA VAL A 531 -9.40 -16.53 -54.03
C VAL A 531 -10.37 -15.42 -53.63
N LYS A 532 -10.38 -14.32 -54.38
CA LYS A 532 -11.17 -13.11 -54.04
C LYS A 532 -12.43 -12.92 -54.89
N SER A 533 -12.62 -13.72 -55.93
CA SER A 533 -13.71 -13.55 -56.89
C SER A 533 -14.24 -14.90 -57.41
N ALA A 534 -15.45 -14.89 -57.96
CA ALA A 534 -16.07 -16.08 -58.54
C ALA A 534 -15.33 -16.57 -59.80
N GLY A 535 -14.85 -15.65 -60.65
CA GLY A 535 -14.06 -15.98 -61.83
C GLY A 535 -12.74 -16.66 -61.48
N GLU A 536 -12.06 -16.20 -60.43
CA GLU A 536 -10.85 -16.87 -59.91
C GLU A 536 -11.20 -18.27 -59.36
N ALA A 537 -12.30 -18.40 -58.61
CA ALA A 537 -12.76 -19.69 -58.09
C ALA A 537 -13.01 -20.72 -59.19
N LEU A 538 -13.70 -20.32 -60.28
CA LEU A 538 -13.93 -21.19 -61.43
C LEU A 538 -12.63 -21.56 -62.16
N THR A 539 -11.63 -20.68 -62.15
CA THR A 539 -10.31 -20.95 -62.74
C THR A 539 -9.55 -21.99 -61.91
N SER A 540 -9.51 -21.82 -60.58
CA SER A 540 -8.91 -22.79 -59.66
C SER A 540 -9.61 -24.16 -59.73
N LEU A 541 -10.95 -24.20 -59.80
CA LEU A 541 -11.71 -25.45 -59.96
C LEU A 541 -11.37 -26.21 -61.25
N ARG A 542 -11.13 -25.49 -62.36
CA ARG A 542 -10.69 -26.09 -63.63
C ARG A 542 -9.26 -26.62 -63.52
N GLN A 543 -8.33 -25.82 -63.00
CA GLN A 543 -6.93 -26.24 -62.82
C GLN A 543 -6.81 -27.46 -61.91
N ALA A 544 -7.54 -27.49 -60.80
CA ALA A 544 -7.64 -28.61 -59.88
C ALA A 544 -8.21 -29.88 -60.53
N SER A 545 -9.19 -29.73 -61.43
CA SER A 545 -9.72 -30.83 -62.22
C SER A 545 -8.71 -31.38 -63.22
N ASP A 546 -7.98 -30.50 -63.92
CA ASP A 546 -6.96 -30.88 -64.90
C ASP A 546 -5.75 -31.57 -64.25
N SER A 547 -5.40 -31.18 -63.02
CA SER A 547 -4.31 -31.77 -62.23
C SER A 547 -4.69 -33.00 -61.40
N GLN A 548 -5.95 -33.47 -61.48
CA GLN A 548 -6.51 -34.53 -60.63
C GLN A 548 -6.42 -34.27 -59.12
N GLN A 549 -6.43 -33.00 -58.70
CA GLN A 549 -6.44 -32.56 -57.31
C GLN A 549 -7.75 -31.83 -56.98
N SER A 550 -8.88 -32.53 -57.08
CA SER A 550 -10.20 -31.96 -56.81
C SER A 550 -10.33 -31.42 -55.39
N PHE A 551 -11.06 -30.31 -55.22
CA PHE A 551 -11.46 -29.83 -53.91
C PHE A 551 -12.58 -30.69 -53.33
N ASP A 552 -12.48 -31.00 -52.03
CA ASP A 552 -13.53 -31.68 -51.27
C ASP A 552 -14.68 -30.72 -50.89
N ALA A 553 -14.34 -29.46 -50.64
CA ALA A 553 -15.30 -28.44 -50.28
C ALA A 553 -14.90 -27.04 -50.78
N ILE A 554 -15.89 -26.19 -50.97
CA ILE A 554 -15.73 -24.75 -51.17
C ILE A 554 -16.50 -23.99 -50.08
N ILE A 555 -15.84 -23.00 -49.52
CA ILE A 555 -16.40 -22.06 -48.55
C ILE A 555 -16.55 -20.74 -49.30
N LEU A 556 -17.80 -20.36 -49.57
CA LEU A 556 -18.15 -19.23 -50.41
C LEU A 556 -18.77 -18.11 -49.57
N ASP A 557 -18.25 -16.89 -49.73
CA ASP A 557 -18.89 -15.69 -49.17
C ASP A 557 -20.27 -15.48 -49.80
N GLY A 558 -21.23 -15.04 -48.99
CA GLY A 558 -22.58 -14.69 -49.44
C GLY A 558 -22.59 -13.59 -50.51
N PHE A 559 -21.50 -12.83 -50.63
CA PHE A 559 -21.30 -11.81 -51.66
C PHE A 559 -19.88 -11.89 -52.25
N VAL A 560 -19.79 -11.93 -53.58
CA VAL A 560 -18.54 -11.77 -54.33
C VAL A 560 -18.77 -10.73 -55.43
N PRO A 561 -17.76 -9.89 -55.77
CA PRO A 561 -17.99 -8.65 -56.52
C PRO A 561 -18.32 -8.85 -58.00
N ASP A 562 -17.97 -9.99 -58.57
CA ASP A 562 -18.03 -10.27 -60.01
C ASP A 562 -19.21 -11.16 -60.44
N MET A 563 -19.89 -11.84 -59.50
CA MET A 563 -21.04 -12.69 -59.78
C MET A 563 -21.85 -12.94 -58.49
N ASP A 564 -23.18 -13.06 -58.59
CA ASP A 564 -23.98 -13.46 -57.44
C ASP A 564 -23.60 -14.88 -56.97
N SER A 565 -23.38 -15.04 -55.66
CA SER A 565 -22.90 -16.31 -55.08
C SER A 565 -23.86 -17.49 -55.30
N ASP A 566 -25.16 -17.24 -55.47
CA ASP A 566 -26.16 -18.26 -55.78
C ASP A 566 -26.04 -18.76 -57.24
N LEU A 567 -25.70 -17.88 -58.19
CA LEU A 567 -25.37 -18.26 -59.57
C LEU A 567 -24.11 -19.13 -59.60
N LEU A 568 -23.10 -18.78 -58.81
CA LEU A 568 -21.89 -19.61 -58.68
C LEU A 568 -22.24 -21.02 -58.16
N CYS A 569 -23.10 -21.11 -57.14
CA CYS A 569 -23.57 -22.41 -56.62
C CYS A 569 -24.24 -23.25 -57.71
N ARG A 570 -25.15 -22.65 -58.49
CA ARG A 570 -25.85 -23.35 -59.58
C ARG A 570 -24.89 -23.79 -60.67
N GLN A 571 -23.91 -22.95 -61.04
CA GLN A 571 -22.89 -23.31 -62.02
C GLN A 571 -22.06 -24.51 -61.56
N ILE A 572 -21.59 -24.50 -60.30
CA ILE A 572 -20.82 -25.61 -59.73
C ILE A 572 -21.67 -26.89 -59.74
N ARG A 573 -22.93 -26.82 -59.34
CA ARG A 573 -23.85 -27.99 -59.33
C ARG A 573 -24.21 -28.51 -60.71
N SER A 574 -24.26 -27.65 -61.72
CA SER A 574 -24.55 -28.05 -63.10
C SER A 574 -23.39 -28.78 -63.77
N ASN A 575 -22.17 -28.68 -63.22
CA ASN A 575 -20.99 -29.34 -63.77
C ASN A 575 -20.79 -30.74 -63.14
N PRO A 576 -20.87 -31.85 -63.91
CA PRO A 576 -20.73 -33.20 -63.39
C PRO A 576 -19.41 -33.45 -62.64
N THR A 577 -18.33 -32.75 -63.03
CA THR A 577 -17.01 -32.92 -62.43
C THR A 577 -16.90 -32.37 -61.01
N TRP A 578 -17.75 -31.40 -60.65
CA TRP A 578 -17.73 -30.73 -59.35
C TRP A 578 -19.02 -30.96 -58.56
N ALA A 579 -19.96 -31.72 -59.11
CA ALA A 579 -21.31 -31.88 -58.57
C ALA A 579 -21.31 -32.49 -57.16
N ASP A 580 -20.29 -33.25 -56.78
CA ASP A 580 -20.12 -33.92 -55.48
C ASP A 580 -19.34 -33.10 -54.43
N MET A 581 -18.70 -32.00 -54.84
CA MET A 581 -17.98 -31.11 -53.94
C MET A 581 -18.94 -30.47 -52.93
N ARG A 582 -18.53 -30.32 -51.67
CA ARG A 582 -19.38 -29.70 -50.65
C ARG A 582 -19.40 -28.19 -50.75
N LEU A 583 -20.59 -27.59 -50.79
CA LEU A 583 -20.80 -26.14 -50.93
C LEU A 583 -21.26 -25.55 -49.59
N LEU A 584 -20.42 -24.74 -48.93
CA LEU A 584 -20.77 -24.04 -47.69
C LEU A 584 -20.79 -22.53 -47.92
N ILE A 585 -21.88 -21.87 -47.52
CA ILE A 585 -22.01 -20.41 -47.57
C ILE A 585 -21.66 -19.78 -46.22
N LEU A 586 -20.77 -18.80 -46.23
CA LEU A 586 -20.44 -17.94 -45.09
C LEU A 586 -20.96 -16.52 -45.33
N SER A 587 -22.04 -16.12 -44.66
CA SER A 587 -22.65 -14.79 -44.83
C SER A 587 -22.34 -13.84 -43.66
N SER A 588 -21.88 -12.63 -43.95
CA SER A 588 -21.64 -11.56 -42.96
C SER A 588 -22.93 -11.09 -42.30
N ASN A 589 -24.00 -10.96 -43.08
CA ASN A 589 -25.28 -10.42 -42.65
C ASN A 589 -26.46 -11.27 -43.17
N PRO A 590 -26.73 -12.44 -42.54
CA PRO A 590 -27.81 -13.31 -43.00
C PRO A 590 -29.19 -12.73 -42.65
N GLN A 591 -30.04 -12.61 -43.66
CA GLN A 591 -31.45 -12.25 -43.54
C GLN A 591 -32.37 -13.48 -43.51
N ARG A 592 -33.64 -13.26 -43.12
CA ARG A 592 -34.65 -14.31 -43.17
C ARG A 592 -34.92 -14.68 -44.62
N GLY A 593 -34.72 -15.96 -44.97
CA GLY A 593 -34.93 -16.49 -46.32
C GLY A 593 -33.63 -16.87 -47.04
N ASP A 594 -32.50 -16.26 -46.69
CA ASP A 594 -31.21 -16.47 -47.37
C ASP A 594 -30.78 -17.94 -47.37
N ALA A 595 -30.91 -18.62 -46.23
CA ALA A 595 -30.54 -20.02 -46.11
C ALA A 595 -31.34 -20.91 -47.07
N GLU A 596 -32.64 -20.65 -47.23
CA GLU A 596 -33.49 -21.40 -48.16
C GLU A 596 -33.17 -21.06 -49.63
N HIS A 597 -32.87 -19.78 -49.91
CA HIS A 597 -32.42 -19.33 -51.24
C HIS A 597 -31.14 -20.05 -51.67
N PHE A 598 -30.12 -20.09 -50.81
CA PHE A 598 -28.86 -20.79 -51.11
C PHE A 598 -29.03 -22.31 -51.16
N ARG A 599 -29.93 -22.89 -50.36
CA ARG A 599 -30.28 -24.31 -50.45
C ARG A 599 -30.83 -24.66 -51.84
N GLN A 600 -31.74 -23.84 -52.38
CA GLN A 600 -32.30 -24.01 -53.72
C GLN A 600 -31.27 -23.78 -54.82
N ALA A 601 -30.28 -22.93 -54.58
CA ALA A 601 -29.14 -22.73 -55.47
C ALA A 601 -28.14 -23.90 -55.47
N GLY A 602 -28.27 -24.84 -54.52
CA GLY A 602 -27.49 -26.06 -54.44
C GLY A 602 -26.44 -26.10 -53.33
N ALA A 603 -26.42 -25.13 -52.41
CA ALA A 603 -25.55 -25.17 -51.24
C ALA A 603 -25.90 -26.35 -50.31
N ASP A 604 -24.89 -26.96 -49.69
CA ASP A 604 -25.07 -28.00 -48.67
C ASP A 604 -25.15 -27.42 -47.26
N ALA A 605 -24.57 -26.24 -47.03
CA ALA A 605 -24.60 -25.58 -45.73
C ALA A 605 -24.67 -24.06 -45.83
N PHE A 606 -25.25 -23.44 -44.80
CA PHE A 606 -25.30 -21.98 -44.65
C PHE A 606 -24.99 -21.58 -43.21
N LEU A 607 -24.01 -20.70 -43.03
CA LEU A 607 -23.51 -20.26 -41.74
C LEU A 607 -23.23 -18.75 -41.72
N SER A 608 -23.49 -18.11 -40.58
CA SER A 608 -23.10 -16.71 -40.37
C SER A 608 -21.61 -16.62 -40.04
N LYS A 609 -20.90 -15.62 -40.58
CA LYS A 609 -19.49 -15.33 -40.23
C LYS A 609 -19.31 -15.11 -38.72
N SER A 610 -20.29 -14.50 -38.05
CA SER A 610 -20.31 -14.32 -36.59
C SER A 610 -20.31 -15.63 -35.77
N LEU A 611 -20.73 -16.75 -36.37
CA LEU A 611 -20.76 -18.08 -35.73
C LEU A 611 -19.69 -19.02 -36.31
N ARG A 612 -18.73 -18.48 -37.06
CA ARG A 612 -17.69 -19.24 -37.74
C ARG A 612 -16.85 -20.06 -36.77
N GLU A 613 -16.40 -19.44 -35.67
CA GLU A 613 -15.55 -20.08 -34.66
C GLU A 613 -16.25 -21.28 -33.99
N SER A 614 -17.52 -21.14 -33.62
CA SER A 614 -18.27 -22.21 -32.93
C SER A 614 -18.76 -23.31 -33.87
N CYS A 615 -19.08 -22.99 -35.13
CA CYS A 615 -19.89 -23.88 -35.95
C CYS A 615 -19.21 -24.35 -37.24
N LEU A 616 -18.19 -23.67 -37.77
CA LEU A 616 -17.66 -24.04 -39.10
C LEU A 616 -17.07 -25.45 -39.10
N MET A 617 -16.23 -25.77 -38.12
CA MET A 617 -15.60 -27.09 -38.04
C MET A 617 -16.59 -28.23 -37.79
N PRO A 618 -17.55 -28.11 -36.85
CA PRO A 618 -18.65 -29.08 -36.74
C PRO A 618 -19.44 -29.26 -38.03
N ILE A 619 -19.77 -28.17 -38.76
CA ILE A 619 -20.47 -28.26 -40.04
C ILE A 619 -19.62 -29.02 -41.06
N LEU A 620 -18.35 -28.67 -41.23
CA LEU A 620 -17.45 -29.34 -42.18
C LEU A 620 -17.31 -30.84 -41.85
N ASN A 621 -17.13 -31.18 -40.57
CA ASN A 621 -17.05 -32.58 -40.14
C ASN A 621 -18.34 -33.34 -40.47
N GLN A 622 -19.51 -32.73 -40.26
CA GLN A 622 -20.80 -33.33 -40.61
C GLN A 622 -20.99 -33.43 -42.13
N LEU A 623 -20.62 -32.41 -42.92
CA LEU A 623 -20.68 -32.44 -44.39
C LEU A 623 -19.87 -33.59 -44.97
N PHE A 624 -18.65 -33.81 -44.45
CA PHE A 624 -17.81 -34.93 -44.89
C PHE A 624 -18.33 -36.29 -44.37
N THR A 625 -18.95 -36.32 -43.20
CA THR A 625 -19.63 -37.53 -42.69
C THR A 625 -20.82 -37.91 -43.56
N ASP A 626 -21.63 -36.93 -43.97
CA ASP A 626 -22.76 -37.14 -44.86
C ASP A 626 -22.28 -37.56 -46.26
N ALA A 627 -21.12 -37.07 -46.72
CA ALA A 627 -20.49 -37.50 -47.98
C ALA A 627 -20.10 -38.97 -48.02
N GLU A 628 -19.56 -39.52 -46.93
CA GLU A 628 -19.26 -40.95 -46.86
C GLU A 628 -20.52 -41.83 -46.89
N LYS A 629 -21.67 -41.27 -46.50
CA LYS A 629 -22.97 -41.97 -46.49
C LYS A 629 -23.80 -41.71 -47.74
N ASP A 630 -23.26 -40.97 -48.71
CA ASP A 630 -23.97 -40.50 -49.90
C ASP A 630 -25.27 -39.73 -49.56
N GLU A 631 -25.25 -38.99 -48.44
CA GLU A 631 -26.34 -38.13 -48.01
C GLU A 631 -26.03 -36.66 -48.31
N ARG A 632 -27.05 -35.88 -48.70
CA ARG A 632 -26.97 -34.42 -48.84
C ARG A 632 -28.05 -33.75 -48.02
N ARG A 633 -27.75 -33.51 -46.75
CA ARG A 633 -28.60 -32.73 -45.85
C ARG A 633 -28.15 -31.28 -45.86
N PHE A 634 -29.12 -30.37 -45.86
CA PHE A 634 -28.82 -28.95 -45.73
C PHE A 634 -28.52 -28.60 -44.27
N LEU A 635 -27.27 -28.21 -44.00
CA LEU A 635 -26.80 -27.93 -42.64
C LEU A 635 -26.83 -26.43 -42.33
N THR A 636 -27.43 -26.11 -41.20
CA THR A 636 -27.37 -24.79 -40.57
C THR A 636 -26.98 -24.97 -39.11
N ARG A 637 -26.75 -23.87 -38.37
CA ARG A 637 -26.53 -23.93 -36.91
C ARG A 637 -27.63 -24.70 -36.17
N PHE A 638 -28.88 -24.61 -36.63
CA PHE A 638 -30.02 -25.28 -36.01
C PHE A 638 -30.03 -26.77 -36.33
N SER A 639 -29.50 -27.17 -37.49
CA SER A 639 -29.30 -28.57 -37.84
C SER A 639 -28.28 -29.23 -36.90
N LEU A 640 -27.22 -28.52 -36.52
CA LEU A 640 -26.24 -29.03 -35.54
C LEU A 640 -26.83 -29.18 -34.13
N GLN A 641 -27.65 -28.22 -33.68
CA GLN A 641 -28.40 -28.34 -32.43
C GLN A 641 -29.37 -29.53 -32.48
N ALA A 642 -30.10 -29.72 -33.60
CA ALA A 642 -30.99 -30.86 -33.76
C ALA A 642 -30.27 -32.21 -33.81
N VAL A 643 -29.07 -32.30 -34.38
CA VAL A 643 -28.25 -33.53 -34.44
C VAL A 643 -27.61 -33.86 -33.08
N THR A 644 -27.35 -32.87 -32.24
CA THR A 644 -26.96 -33.07 -30.82
C THR A 644 -28.16 -33.29 -29.89
N ASP A 645 -29.33 -32.73 -30.20
CA ASP A 645 -30.56 -32.84 -29.39
C ASP A 645 -31.38 -34.11 -29.66
N THR A 646 -31.21 -34.77 -30.81
CA THR A 646 -32.06 -35.92 -31.21
C THR A 646 -31.78 -37.21 -30.46
N SER A 647 -30.78 -37.27 -29.56
CA SER A 647 -30.52 -38.50 -28.80
C SER A 647 -30.87 -38.48 -27.30
N LYS A 648 -31.03 -37.33 -26.61
CA LYS A 648 -31.26 -37.34 -25.13
C LYS A 648 -32.03 -36.17 -24.47
N ARG A 649 -32.50 -35.12 -25.17
CA ARG A 649 -32.75 -33.82 -24.48
C ARG A 649 -34.19 -33.36 -24.21
N ARG A 650 -35.24 -34.09 -24.62
CA ARG A 650 -36.64 -33.66 -24.36
C ARG A 650 -37.35 -34.37 -23.21
N GLU A 651 -36.80 -35.44 -22.68
CA GLU A 651 -37.42 -36.18 -21.59
C GLU A 651 -36.41 -36.34 -20.46
N LEU A 652 -36.83 -36.00 -19.24
CA LEU A 652 -36.11 -36.42 -18.04
C LEU A 652 -35.95 -37.95 -18.10
N PRO A 653 -34.77 -38.51 -17.77
CA PRO A 653 -34.53 -39.96 -17.86
C PRO A 653 -35.56 -40.82 -17.12
N CYS A 654 -36.25 -40.24 -16.13
CA CYS A 654 -37.20 -40.89 -15.25
C CYS A 654 -38.69 -40.67 -15.58
N GLY A 655 -39.03 -39.98 -16.69
CA GLY A 655 -40.42 -39.67 -17.05
C GLY A 655 -40.99 -38.40 -16.39
N ARG A 656 -42.31 -38.37 -16.14
CA ARG A 656 -43.06 -37.18 -15.69
C ARG A 656 -43.06 -37.07 -14.15
N MET A 657 -42.14 -36.30 -13.57
CA MET A 657 -42.06 -36.07 -12.10
C MET A 657 -43.18 -35.15 -11.59
N LYS A 658 -43.75 -35.46 -10.42
CA LYS A 658 -44.67 -34.60 -9.67
C LYS A 658 -43.89 -33.70 -8.72
N VAL A 659 -43.91 -32.40 -8.99
CA VAL A 659 -43.13 -31.41 -8.27
C VAL A 659 -44.06 -30.45 -7.51
N LEU A 660 -43.79 -30.22 -6.24
CA LEU A 660 -44.41 -29.13 -5.48
C LEU A 660 -43.48 -27.92 -5.48
N LEU A 661 -43.95 -26.79 -5.99
CA LEU A 661 -43.24 -25.51 -5.94
C LEU A 661 -43.90 -24.59 -4.90
N VAL A 662 -43.14 -24.23 -3.87
CA VAL A 662 -43.58 -23.33 -2.80
C VAL A 662 -42.85 -22.00 -2.93
N GLU A 663 -43.57 -20.95 -3.32
CA GLU A 663 -43.04 -19.61 -3.57
C GLU A 663 -44.13 -18.57 -3.29
N ASP A 664 -43.84 -17.57 -2.46
CA ASP A 664 -44.81 -16.55 -2.05
C ASP A 664 -45.07 -15.53 -3.19
N ASN A 665 -44.01 -15.15 -3.91
CA ASN A 665 -44.10 -14.20 -5.01
C ASN A 665 -44.82 -14.83 -6.22
N PRO A 666 -46.00 -14.32 -6.62
CA PRO A 666 -46.79 -14.90 -7.71
C PRO A 666 -46.07 -14.89 -9.07
N VAL A 667 -45.16 -13.93 -9.30
CA VAL A 667 -44.37 -13.83 -10.53
C VAL A 667 -43.34 -14.95 -10.59
N ASN A 668 -42.52 -15.10 -9.54
CA ASN A 668 -41.52 -16.16 -9.44
C ASN A 668 -42.17 -17.55 -9.48
N ARG A 669 -43.32 -17.70 -8.81
CA ARG A 669 -44.09 -18.95 -8.78
C ARG A 669 -44.53 -19.33 -10.18
N THR A 670 -45.04 -18.37 -10.95
CA THR A 670 -45.49 -18.61 -12.34
C THR A 670 -44.31 -18.92 -13.27
N LEU A 671 -43.21 -18.17 -13.16
CA LEU A 671 -42.00 -18.38 -13.96
C LEU A 671 -41.40 -19.77 -13.71
N THR A 672 -41.12 -20.09 -12.45
CA THR A 672 -40.49 -21.36 -12.05
C THR A 672 -41.39 -22.55 -12.40
N ARG A 673 -42.71 -22.41 -12.21
CA ARG A 673 -43.70 -23.41 -12.68
C ARG A 673 -43.58 -23.65 -14.18
N ARG A 674 -43.54 -22.59 -15.01
CA ARG A 674 -43.41 -22.72 -16.46
C ARG A 674 -42.09 -23.38 -16.88
N LEU A 675 -40.98 -23.07 -16.21
CA LEU A 675 -39.69 -23.69 -16.49
C LEU A 675 -39.71 -25.19 -16.17
N LEU A 676 -40.28 -25.58 -15.03
CA LEU A 676 -40.47 -26.98 -14.64
C LEU A 676 -41.43 -27.73 -15.59
N GLU A 677 -42.54 -27.10 -16.00
CA GLU A 677 -43.48 -27.66 -17.00
C GLU A 677 -42.80 -27.85 -18.36
N LYS A 678 -41.94 -26.91 -18.81
CA LYS A 678 -41.13 -27.05 -20.03
C LYS A 678 -40.13 -28.20 -19.96
N LEU A 679 -39.67 -28.56 -18.77
CA LEU A 679 -38.82 -29.73 -18.52
C LEU A 679 -39.61 -31.04 -18.38
N GLY A 680 -40.94 -30.99 -18.56
CA GLY A 680 -41.81 -32.17 -18.54
C GLY A 680 -42.32 -32.55 -17.15
N CYS A 681 -42.19 -31.72 -16.13
CA CYS A 681 -42.73 -31.98 -14.80
C CYS A 681 -44.24 -31.68 -14.70
N ASP A 682 -44.95 -32.38 -13.82
CA ASP A 682 -46.29 -32.04 -13.35
C ASP A 682 -46.18 -31.22 -12.07
N VAL A 683 -46.53 -29.93 -12.13
CA VAL A 683 -46.17 -28.95 -11.09
C VAL A 683 -47.42 -28.44 -10.36
N MET A 684 -47.51 -28.78 -9.08
CA MET A 684 -48.43 -28.12 -8.15
C MET A 684 -47.72 -26.97 -7.46
N THR A 685 -48.47 -25.93 -7.09
CA THR A 685 -47.88 -24.74 -6.47
C THR A 685 -48.56 -24.38 -5.16
N ALA A 686 -47.77 -23.89 -4.21
CA ALA A 686 -48.20 -23.32 -2.94
C ALA A 686 -47.62 -21.91 -2.78
N ASN A 687 -48.31 -21.06 -2.03
CA ASN A 687 -47.92 -19.67 -1.78
C ASN A 687 -47.23 -19.45 -0.43
N ASP A 688 -47.18 -20.46 0.44
CA ASP A 688 -46.40 -20.45 1.68
C ASP A 688 -46.25 -21.88 2.24
N GLY A 689 -45.53 -22.00 3.36
CA GLY A 689 -45.30 -23.28 4.04
C GLY A 689 -46.56 -23.95 4.61
N GLU A 690 -47.62 -23.20 4.94
CA GLU A 690 -48.85 -23.75 5.50
C GLU A 690 -49.74 -24.39 4.41
N ALA A 691 -49.84 -23.72 3.26
CA ALA A 691 -50.49 -24.25 2.07
C ALA A 691 -49.73 -25.48 1.55
N ALA A 692 -48.38 -25.43 1.56
CA ALA A 692 -47.56 -26.57 1.21
C ALA A 692 -47.81 -27.75 2.16
N ALA A 693 -47.92 -27.48 3.46
CA ALA A 693 -48.26 -28.48 4.48
C ALA A 693 -49.59 -29.18 4.25
N SER A 694 -50.58 -28.44 3.76
CA SER A 694 -51.84 -29.04 3.36
C SER A 694 -51.65 -29.93 2.12
N LEU A 695 -50.89 -29.51 1.11
CA LEU A 695 -50.77 -30.24 -0.15
C LEU A 695 -50.05 -31.58 -0.02
N TRP A 696 -48.91 -31.66 0.67
CA TRP A 696 -48.16 -32.93 0.78
C TRP A 696 -48.84 -33.96 1.69
N GLN A 697 -49.85 -33.57 2.48
CA GLN A 697 -50.68 -34.50 3.23
C GLN A 697 -51.65 -35.27 2.32
N TRP A 698 -52.10 -34.65 1.22
CA TRP A 698 -53.10 -35.22 0.32
C TRP A 698 -52.52 -35.73 -1.01
N HIS A 699 -51.34 -35.26 -1.40
CA HIS A 699 -50.71 -35.59 -2.67
C HIS A 699 -49.26 -36.07 -2.48
N PRO A 700 -48.85 -37.18 -3.13
CA PRO A 700 -47.45 -37.56 -3.18
C PRO A 700 -46.68 -36.69 -4.18
N PHE A 701 -45.47 -36.27 -3.78
CA PHE A 701 -44.55 -35.51 -4.61
C PHE A 701 -43.21 -36.23 -4.69
N ASP A 702 -42.58 -36.17 -5.86
CA ASP A 702 -41.25 -36.73 -6.11
C ASP A 702 -40.14 -35.75 -5.71
N LEU A 703 -40.46 -34.45 -5.69
CA LEU A 703 -39.54 -33.36 -5.36
C LEU A 703 -40.32 -32.13 -4.88
N VAL A 704 -39.77 -31.41 -3.90
CA VAL A 704 -40.29 -30.11 -3.46
C VAL A 704 -39.25 -29.03 -3.72
N PHE A 705 -39.59 -27.98 -4.48
CA PHE A 705 -38.84 -26.73 -4.49
C PHE A 705 -39.45 -25.79 -3.45
N MET A 706 -38.65 -25.36 -2.48
CA MET A 706 -39.11 -24.61 -1.31
C MET A 706 -38.37 -23.27 -1.19
N ASP A 707 -39.08 -22.16 -1.31
CA ASP A 707 -38.51 -20.86 -0.97
C ASP A 707 -38.13 -20.75 0.51
N CYS A 708 -36.92 -20.30 0.80
CA CYS A 708 -36.41 -20.23 2.17
C CYS A 708 -37.12 -19.16 2.99
N VAL A 709 -37.41 -18.01 2.39
CA VAL A 709 -37.95 -16.84 3.07
C VAL A 709 -39.36 -16.57 2.55
N MET A 710 -40.35 -16.90 3.37
CA MET A 710 -41.77 -16.68 3.04
C MET A 710 -42.52 -16.14 4.27
N PRO A 711 -43.60 -15.36 4.08
CA PRO A 711 -44.45 -14.92 5.18
C PRO A 711 -45.22 -16.08 5.82
N ARG A 712 -45.59 -15.91 7.10
CA ARG A 712 -46.26 -16.89 7.97
C ARG A 712 -45.37 -18.06 8.34
N VAL A 713 -45.22 -19.04 7.45
CA VAL A 713 -44.40 -20.23 7.66
C VAL A 713 -43.30 -20.21 6.62
N ASP A 714 -42.08 -19.97 7.08
CA ASP A 714 -40.89 -19.93 6.23
C ASP A 714 -40.50 -21.34 5.74
N GLY A 715 -39.64 -21.42 4.73
CA GLY A 715 -39.26 -22.69 4.11
C GLY A 715 -38.53 -23.64 5.05
N PHE A 716 -37.78 -23.11 6.01
CA PHE A 716 -37.06 -23.91 7.00
C PHE A 716 -38.03 -24.60 7.96
N GLU A 717 -39.00 -23.86 8.50
CA GLU A 717 -40.05 -24.37 9.35
C GLU A 717 -40.99 -25.33 8.60
N ALA A 718 -41.35 -24.99 7.36
CA ALA A 718 -42.13 -25.86 6.48
C ALA A 718 -41.44 -27.22 6.28
N THR A 719 -40.12 -27.21 6.06
CA THR A 719 -39.33 -28.43 5.90
C THR A 719 -39.26 -29.24 7.20
N ARG A 720 -39.07 -28.58 8.35
CA ARG A 720 -39.12 -29.29 9.66
C ARG A 720 -40.45 -30.00 9.87
N ARG A 721 -41.56 -29.33 9.56
CA ARG A 721 -42.91 -29.91 9.64
C ARG A 721 -43.09 -31.08 8.67
N LEU A 722 -42.53 -31.00 7.46
CA LEU A 722 -42.53 -32.13 6.52
C LEU A 722 -41.77 -33.33 7.11
N ARG A 723 -40.57 -33.14 7.66
CA ARG A 723 -39.78 -34.23 8.27
C ARG A 723 -40.46 -34.87 9.47
N GLU A 724 -41.09 -34.07 10.34
CA GLU A 724 -41.88 -34.58 11.46
C GLU A 724 -43.09 -35.38 10.98
N TRP A 725 -43.79 -34.88 9.97
CA TRP A 725 -44.94 -35.56 9.37
C TRP A 725 -44.56 -36.88 8.71
N GLU A 726 -43.46 -36.91 7.95
CA GLU A 726 -42.92 -38.11 7.32
C GLU A 726 -42.60 -39.19 8.37
N LYS A 727 -41.94 -38.79 9.46
CA LYS A 727 -41.60 -39.68 10.58
C LYS A 727 -42.84 -40.19 11.32
N ALA A 728 -43.82 -39.32 11.58
CA ALA A 728 -45.05 -39.69 12.29
C ALA A 728 -45.94 -40.65 11.48
N HIS A 729 -45.91 -40.55 10.15
CA HIS A 729 -46.77 -41.35 9.25
C HIS A 729 -45.99 -42.44 8.50
N ASN A 730 -44.73 -42.66 8.85
CA ASN A 730 -43.83 -43.63 8.23
C ASN A 730 -43.79 -43.52 6.68
N ARG A 731 -43.71 -42.27 6.19
CA ARG A 731 -43.64 -41.95 4.75
C ARG A 731 -42.18 -41.94 4.28
N PRO A 732 -41.93 -42.23 2.98
CA PRO A 732 -40.61 -42.07 2.40
C PRO A 732 -40.20 -40.59 2.42
N HIS A 733 -38.90 -40.36 2.56
CA HIS A 733 -38.29 -39.04 2.56
C HIS A 733 -38.43 -38.40 1.17
N VAL A 734 -39.17 -37.30 1.07
CA VAL A 734 -39.29 -36.52 -0.16
C VAL A 734 -38.13 -35.53 -0.23
N PRO A 735 -37.35 -35.48 -1.33
CA PRO A 735 -36.28 -34.52 -1.45
C PRO A 735 -36.82 -33.07 -1.49
N VAL A 736 -36.23 -32.19 -0.68
CA VAL A 736 -36.55 -30.76 -0.62
C VAL A 736 -35.37 -29.94 -1.10
N VAL A 737 -35.58 -29.16 -2.16
CA VAL A 737 -34.60 -28.27 -2.77
C VAL A 737 -34.92 -26.84 -2.39
N ALA A 738 -34.02 -26.21 -1.66
CA ALA A 738 -34.16 -24.83 -1.20
C ALA A 738 -34.02 -23.85 -2.37
N LEU A 739 -34.92 -22.88 -2.49
CA LEU A 739 -34.74 -21.71 -3.35
C LEU A 739 -34.25 -20.57 -2.46
N THR A 740 -32.98 -20.17 -2.62
CA THR A 740 -32.31 -19.18 -1.76
C THR A 740 -31.86 -17.96 -2.56
N ALA A 741 -31.75 -16.79 -1.92
CA ALA A 741 -31.22 -15.58 -2.55
C ALA A 741 -29.68 -15.58 -2.69
N SER A 742 -28.98 -16.44 -1.94
CA SER A 742 -27.51 -16.56 -1.93
C SER A 742 -27.07 -18.02 -1.80
N ALA A 743 -26.01 -18.40 -2.52
CA ALA A 743 -25.38 -19.73 -2.45
C ALA A 743 -24.18 -19.76 -1.45
N MET A 744 -24.25 -18.94 -0.40
CA MET A 744 -23.18 -18.85 0.61
C MET A 744 -23.19 -20.05 1.57
N GLU A 745 -22.02 -20.39 2.09
CA GLU A 745 -21.76 -21.54 2.99
C GLU A 745 -22.66 -21.52 4.26
N GLU A 746 -23.03 -20.33 4.74
CA GLU A 746 -23.90 -20.14 5.91
C GLU A 746 -25.38 -20.50 5.63
N ASP A 747 -25.86 -20.26 4.40
CA ASP A 747 -27.22 -20.63 4.00
C ASP A 747 -27.33 -22.15 3.74
N GLU A 748 -26.27 -22.79 3.24
CA GLU A 748 -26.20 -24.24 3.08
C GLU A 748 -26.30 -24.97 4.43
N GLU A 749 -25.61 -24.48 5.47
CA GLU A 749 -25.70 -25.01 6.84
C GLU A 749 -27.12 -24.91 7.40
N ARG A 750 -27.80 -23.78 7.17
CA ARG A 750 -29.19 -23.59 7.61
C ARG A 750 -30.16 -24.53 6.89
N CYS A 751 -30.01 -24.70 5.58
CA CYS A 751 -30.83 -25.62 4.79
C CYS A 751 -30.67 -27.07 5.28
N ARG A 752 -29.44 -27.51 5.50
CA ARG A 752 -29.13 -28.87 5.97
C ARG A 752 -29.69 -29.13 7.36
N ARG A 753 -29.58 -28.18 8.30
CA ARG A 753 -30.14 -28.31 9.66
C ARG A 753 -31.67 -28.36 9.67
N ALA A 754 -32.33 -27.72 8.71
CA ALA A 754 -33.77 -27.81 8.53
C ALA A 754 -34.22 -29.15 7.90
N GLY A 755 -33.30 -29.93 7.34
CA GLY A 755 -33.57 -31.20 6.68
C GLY A 755 -33.83 -31.08 5.17
N MET A 756 -33.34 -30.01 4.53
CA MET A 756 -33.33 -29.86 3.07
C MET A 756 -32.16 -30.62 2.44
N ASP A 757 -32.35 -31.10 1.21
CA ASP A 757 -31.45 -32.04 0.54
C ASP A 757 -30.51 -31.39 -0.48
N SER A 758 -30.92 -30.24 -1.04
CA SER A 758 -30.14 -29.45 -2.00
C SER A 758 -30.64 -28.00 -2.02
N PHE A 759 -29.99 -27.13 -2.77
CA PHE A 759 -30.36 -25.73 -2.93
C PHE A 759 -30.11 -25.23 -4.36
N VAL A 760 -30.86 -24.21 -4.75
CA VAL A 760 -30.74 -23.48 -6.01
C VAL A 760 -30.80 -21.98 -5.71
N ALA A 761 -29.82 -21.24 -6.19
CA ALA A 761 -29.81 -19.79 -6.06
C ALA A 761 -30.84 -19.14 -7.02
N LYS A 762 -31.57 -18.15 -6.50
CA LYS A 762 -32.41 -17.25 -7.28
C LYS A 762 -31.53 -16.15 -7.91
N PRO A 763 -31.77 -15.72 -9.16
CA PRO A 763 -32.90 -16.09 -10.02
C PRO A 763 -32.72 -17.48 -10.66
N VAL A 764 -33.79 -18.26 -10.63
CA VAL A 764 -33.81 -19.64 -11.13
C VAL A 764 -33.81 -19.66 -12.66
N ASN A 765 -32.95 -20.48 -13.26
CA ASN A 765 -32.90 -20.70 -14.71
C ASN A 765 -33.17 -22.17 -15.08
N ILE A 766 -33.39 -22.43 -16.37
CA ILE A 766 -33.80 -23.76 -16.86
C ILE A 766 -32.71 -24.83 -16.67
N GLU A 767 -31.43 -24.46 -16.78
CA GLU A 767 -30.32 -25.41 -16.65
C GLU A 767 -30.07 -25.80 -15.18
N MET A 768 -30.22 -24.85 -14.25
CA MET A 768 -30.14 -25.10 -12.81
C MET A 768 -31.25 -26.08 -12.38
N LEU A 769 -32.49 -25.84 -12.80
CA LEU A 769 -33.62 -26.72 -12.51
C LEU A 769 -33.42 -28.12 -13.12
N ARG A 770 -32.91 -28.18 -14.36
CA ARG A 770 -32.60 -29.45 -15.02
C ARG A 770 -31.56 -30.24 -14.24
N ALA A 771 -30.45 -29.61 -13.82
CA ALA A 771 -29.39 -30.29 -13.08
C ALA A 771 -29.91 -30.94 -11.79
N VAL A 772 -30.76 -30.21 -11.04
CA VAL A 772 -31.42 -30.73 -9.84
C VAL A 772 -32.35 -31.89 -10.18
N LEU A 773 -33.21 -31.75 -11.20
CA LEU A 773 -34.13 -32.81 -11.60
C LEU A 773 -33.38 -34.06 -12.06
N GLU A 774 -32.28 -33.92 -12.79
CA GLU A 774 -31.43 -35.04 -13.22
C GLU A 774 -30.76 -35.75 -12.03
N GLN A 775 -30.30 -34.99 -11.03
CA GLN A 775 -29.75 -35.54 -9.79
C GLN A 775 -30.77 -36.45 -9.07
N TYR A 776 -32.00 -35.97 -8.89
CA TYR A 776 -33.03 -36.72 -8.15
C TYR A 776 -33.80 -37.75 -9.01
N CYS A 777 -33.75 -37.65 -10.35
CA CYS A 777 -34.25 -38.68 -11.25
C CYS A 777 -33.52 -40.03 -11.06
N THR A 778 -32.21 -40.02 -10.78
CA THR A 778 -31.42 -41.26 -10.62
C THR A 778 -31.67 -41.98 -9.29
N ALA A 779 -32.16 -41.27 -8.26
CA ALA A 779 -32.49 -41.84 -6.96
C ALA A 779 -33.87 -42.52 -6.94
N SER A 780 -34.84 -42.01 -7.71
CA SER A 780 -36.21 -42.56 -7.78
C SER A 780 -36.31 -43.88 -8.56
N ALA A 781 -35.37 -44.14 -9.49
CA ALA A 781 -35.32 -45.41 -10.24
C ALA A 781 -34.75 -46.61 -9.45
N ALA A 782 -34.24 -46.38 -8.23
CA ALA A 782 -33.57 -47.39 -7.39
C ALA A 782 -34.41 -47.87 -6.19
N THR A 783 -35.67 -47.44 -6.08
CA THR A 783 -36.66 -47.86 -5.08
C THR A 783 -37.88 -48.44 -5.75
#